data_AF-A0A1B8DHF1-F1
#
_entry.id   AF-A0A1B8DHF1-F1
#
_cell.length_a   1.000
_cell.length_b   1.000
_cell.length_c   1.000
_cell.angle_alpha   90.00
_cell.angle_beta   90.00
_cell.angle_gamma   90.00
#
_symmetry.space_group_name_H-M   'P 1'
#
loop_
_entity.id
_entity.type
_entity.pdbx_description
1 polymer ?
#
loop_
_entity_poly.entity_id
_entity_poly.type
_entity_poly.pdbx_seq_one_letter_code
_entity_poly.pdbx_strand_id
1 'polypeptide(L)'
;MPSFNLSTRQIIALFSSAAFLAIVVNSFILFGADAPRRALHVVLPGQAKPEPELPRLKDWSNVNGDYDANLVDDQHPVHQRIVEKDALWDRYQERGKAISQNFSSIVLNYRERYGRNPPPHFDRWYKFARDRKVEIMGDFAMEVGSGIVGPFEQITDDLRPFWGVDPKVIRSLAGRMHTRIDDGIMGVHIRDGAVSSVNQGKEEWPKEWGFVEMIQSFVKDLPDMDIAVNLHSKPRVTVPWDELQKLLKTEEGSRVNTEHIKNEFSKHLPGLWEDAAPKETVVDPEWKDISGLPYMSTAKEACPPDSLVHDEELLADKALFRYKSFLKFSEQRRNNNTNTLIQNQNRSLDLCSMGPLISDLHTMLYLPMGVINTHRLVPIFSEGKTNVNNDILYPSAAYWTTSKDTNYAYDDKYDYAWEDKQDTLYWRGTVTSPPLGVDIETQNMQRDRLVRDLDAEFLGQHNVTIIGTDPLHPNVYGINPNNGLRNFQAAQYALDHSDAKFVSGGWCGENCDKSGGSSDFQNPTSLAEQFKNRFILDVDGDGISARFRALLQSRSLPVKSTLFKEWHSSRLFAWVHYVPLSIEYREIFSMLTYHVGYGNAEGNDRGEDWVNKDLYVQRHEFEGRLIAKRGSEWAAKVLRREDMEVYMYRLLLEYGRIIDDDRDNIGYPGDGSEVDERPQDGTEIKTARLKDKHLASKDTTMLDKAAQKIFRQELFLVPASPMEQADRQAHDKHSQAVWNLGNPIPSSLTAFTSR
;
A
#
# COMPACT_ATOMS: atom_id res chain seq x y z
N MET A 1 -53.66 -66.30 -46.04
CA MET A 1 -53.33 -64.90 -45.68
C MET A 1 -54.57 -64.27 -45.08
N PRO A 2 -54.66 -64.00 -43.77
CA PRO A 2 -55.79 -63.27 -43.21
C PRO A 2 -55.59 -61.78 -43.47
N SER A 3 -56.57 -61.17 -44.11
CA SER A 3 -56.66 -59.73 -44.38
C SER A 3 -56.73 -58.94 -43.08
N PHE A 4 -55.66 -58.21 -42.75
CA PHE A 4 -55.64 -57.28 -41.62
C PHE A 4 -56.57 -56.10 -41.90
N ASN A 5 -57.50 -55.87 -40.96
CA ASN A 5 -58.56 -54.87 -41.02
C ASN A 5 -57.99 -53.43 -41.06
N LEU A 6 -58.54 -52.59 -41.94
CA LEU A 6 -58.07 -51.22 -42.19
C LEU A 6 -58.15 -50.33 -40.93
N SER A 7 -59.12 -50.60 -40.05
CA SER A 7 -59.31 -49.88 -38.79
C SER A 7 -58.17 -50.14 -37.80
N THR A 8 -57.62 -51.36 -37.77
CA THR A 8 -56.51 -51.72 -36.88
C THR A 8 -55.22 -50.99 -37.30
N ARG A 9 -55.01 -50.76 -38.60
CA ARG A 9 -53.88 -49.96 -39.12
C ARG A 9 -53.93 -48.51 -38.67
N GLN A 10 -55.10 -47.89 -38.68
CA GLN A 10 -55.26 -46.50 -38.24
C GLN A 10 -55.06 -46.36 -36.73
N ILE A 11 -55.54 -47.32 -35.94
CA ILE A 11 -55.35 -47.35 -34.49
C ILE A 11 -53.87 -47.55 -34.14
N ILE A 12 -53.18 -48.51 -34.79
CA ILE A 12 -51.75 -48.74 -34.56
C ILE A 12 -50.93 -47.52 -34.98
N ALA A 13 -51.27 -46.87 -36.10
CA ALA A 13 -50.59 -45.64 -36.53
C ALA A 13 -50.79 -44.50 -35.52
N LEU A 14 -52.00 -44.30 -35.01
CA LEU A 14 -52.30 -43.28 -33.98
C LEU A 14 -51.51 -43.52 -32.68
N PHE A 15 -51.47 -44.76 -32.19
CA PHE A 15 -50.70 -45.10 -31.00
C PHE A 15 -49.19 -44.99 -31.23
N SER A 16 -48.71 -45.33 -32.43
CA SER A 16 -47.29 -45.20 -32.78
C SER A 16 -46.86 -43.74 -32.87
N SER A 17 -47.70 -42.87 -33.45
CA SER A 17 -47.47 -41.43 -33.52
C SER A 17 -47.50 -40.77 -32.14
N ALA A 18 -48.45 -41.15 -31.28
CA ALA A 18 -48.51 -40.66 -29.91
C ALA A 18 -47.30 -41.11 -29.07
N ALA A 19 -46.87 -42.37 -29.22
CA ALA A 19 -45.67 -42.89 -28.57
C ALA A 19 -44.40 -42.18 -29.05
N PHE A 20 -44.28 -41.93 -30.37
CA PHE A 20 -43.16 -41.18 -30.92
C PHE A 20 -43.13 -39.73 -30.41
N LEU A 21 -44.28 -39.07 -30.35
CA LEU A 21 -44.37 -37.71 -29.80
C LEU A 21 -43.98 -37.68 -28.31
N ALA A 22 -44.42 -38.66 -27.53
CA ALA A 22 -44.05 -38.79 -26.13
C ALA A 22 -42.54 -39.06 -25.93
N ILE A 23 -41.91 -39.84 -26.82
CA ILE A 23 -40.46 -40.07 -26.80
C ILE A 23 -39.71 -38.78 -27.16
N VAL A 24 -40.16 -38.03 -28.17
CA VAL A 24 -39.54 -36.76 -28.56
C VAL A 24 -39.66 -35.71 -27.47
N VAL A 25 -40.83 -35.56 -26.85
CA VAL A 25 -41.04 -34.61 -25.74
C VAL A 25 -40.20 -35.01 -24.52
N ASN A 26 -40.18 -36.29 -24.14
CA ASN A 26 -39.32 -36.75 -23.05
C ASN A 26 -37.83 -36.61 -23.38
N SER A 27 -37.43 -36.78 -24.64
CA SER A 27 -36.04 -36.55 -25.07
C SER A 27 -35.69 -35.06 -24.98
N PHE A 28 -36.58 -34.15 -25.37
CA PHE A 28 -36.36 -32.71 -25.19
C PHE A 28 -36.32 -32.28 -23.72
N ILE A 29 -37.08 -32.93 -22.84
CA ILE A 29 -36.99 -32.68 -21.38
C ILE A 29 -35.68 -33.25 -20.81
N LEU A 30 -35.22 -34.41 -21.28
CA LEU A 30 -33.99 -35.06 -20.83
C LEU A 30 -32.70 -34.41 -21.39
N PHE A 31 -32.76 -33.81 -22.59
CA PHE A 31 -31.60 -33.23 -23.27
C PHE A 31 -31.64 -31.70 -23.40
N GLY A 32 -32.80 -31.06 -23.18
CA GLY A 32 -32.98 -29.59 -23.26
C GLY A 32 -32.91 -28.88 -21.91
N ALA A 33 -32.78 -29.63 -20.81
CA ALA A 33 -32.38 -29.08 -19.53
C ALA A 33 -30.84 -29.16 -19.43
N ASP A 34 -30.15 -28.08 -19.80
CA ASP A 34 -28.82 -27.78 -19.26
C ASP A 34 -28.97 -27.48 -17.76
N ALA A 35 -29.24 -28.53 -16.99
CA ALA A 35 -28.98 -28.52 -15.56
C ALA A 35 -27.46 -28.62 -15.38
N PRO A 36 -26.82 -27.70 -14.64
CA PRO A 36 -25.39 -27.85 -14.34
C PRO A 36 -25.22 -29.20 -13.64
N ARG A 37 -24.41 -30.08 -14.23
CA ARG A 37 -24.01 -31.35 -13.62
C ARG A 37 -23.29 -31.05 -12.30
N ARG A 38 -24.03 -30.95 -11.19
CA ARG A 38 -23.49 -31.22 -9.85
C ARG A 38 -23.19 -32.71 -9.81
N ALA A 39 -21.97 -33.07 -10.19
CA ALA A 39 -21.42 -34.38 -9.84
C ALA A 39 -21.43 -34.48 -8.32
N LEU A 40 -22.31 -35.33 -7.78
CA LEU A 40 -22.30 -35.67 -6.38
C LEU A 40 -21.03 -36.51 -6.15
N HIS A 41 -19.94 -35.87 -5.71
CA HIS A 41 -18.77 -36.58 -5.23
C HIS A 41 -19.14 -37.28 -3.93
N VAL A 42 -19.49 -38.56 -4.02
CA VAL A 42 -19.49 -39.46 -2.88
C VAL A 42 -18.02 -39.67 -2.50
N VAL A 43 -17.56 -38.96 -1.46
CA VAL A 43 -16.22 -39.14 -0.90
C VAL A 43 -16.24 -40.41 -0.06
N LEU A 44 -15.56 -41.45 -0.54
CA LEU A 44 -15.17 -42.58 0.29
C LEU A 44 -14.14 -42.09 1.32
N PRO A 45 -14.31 -42.40 2.63
CA PRO A 45 -13.36 -41.95 3.64
C PRO A 45 -12.03 -42.68 3.48
N GLY A 46 -10.97 -41.95 3.12
CA GLY A 46 -9.59 -42.48 3.18
C GLY A 46 -8.60 -42.05 2.10
N GLN A 47 -8.94 -41.21 1.13
CA GLN A 47 -7.96 -40.68 0.17
C GLN A 47 -7.77 -39.18 0.33
N ALA A 48 -6.52 -38.76 0.55
CA ALA A 48 -6.11 -37.37 0.54
C ALA A 48 -6.64 -36.70 -0.73
N LYS A 49 -7.28 -35.52 -0.58
CA LYS A 49 -7.75 -34.73 -1.72
C LYS A 49 -6.54 -34.52 -2.67
N PRO A 50 -6.63 -34.90 -3.95
CA PRO A 50 -5.63 -34.43 -4.91
C PRO A 50 -5.65 -32.90 -4.88
N GLU A 51 -4.46 -32.28 -4.94
CA GLU A 51 -4.36 -30.83 -5.16
C GLU A 51 -5.25 -30.47 -6.35
N PRO A 52 -6.10 -29.42 -6.24
CA PRO A 52 -6.92 -29.01 -7.36
C PRO A 52 -6.03 -28.72 -8.57
N GLU A 53 -6.30 -29.36 -9.71
CA GLU A 53 -5.70 -28.97 -10.98
C GLU A 53 -6.06 -27.50 -11.22
N LEU A 54 -5.06 -26.63 -11.10
CA LEU A 54 -5.23 -25.19 -11.28
C LEU A 54 -5.66 -24.93 -12.73
N PRO A 55 -6.69 -24.10 -12.97
CA PRO A 55 -7.10 -23.75 -14.32
C PRO A 55 -5.90 -23.17 -15.09
N ARG A 56 -5.72 -23.63 -16.32
CA ARG A 56 -4.64 -23.14 -17.20
C ARG A 56 -4.80 -21.62 -17.37
N LEU A 57 -3.71 -20.89 -17.14
CA LEU A 57 -3.59 -19.45 -17.38
C LEU A 57 -4.15 -19.11 -18.76
N LYS A 58 -5.37 -18.58 -18.82
CA LYS A 58 -5.89 -17.95 -20.04
C LYS A 58 -5.15 -16.63 -20.24
N ASP A 59 -4.63 -16.51 -21.45
CA ASP A 59 -3.83 -15.41 -21.95
C ASP A 59 -4.56 -14.06 -21.83
N TRP A 60 -3.86 -13.04 -21.33
CA TRP A 60 -4.32 -11.64 -21.25
C TRP A 60 -4.24 -10.92 -22.61
N SER A 61 -3.82 -11.62 -23.67
CA SER A 61 -3.56 -11.07 -25.01
C SER A 61 -4.72 -10.29 -25.61
N ASN A 62 -5.97 -10.62 -25.27
CA ASN A 62 -7.14 -9.99 -25.87
C ASN A 62 -7.58 -8.67 -25.22
N VAL A 63 -7.00 -8.24 -24.09
CA VAL A 63 -7.38 -6.94 -23.48
C VAL A 63 -6.87 -5.75 -24.29
N ASN A 64 -5.85 -5.96 -25.12
CA ASN A 64 -5.37 -4.95 -26.07
C ASN A 64 -6.03 -5.07 -27.45
N GLY A 65 -6.93 -6.04 -27.64
CA GLY A 65 -7.73 -6.18 -28.85
C GLY A 65 -8.80 -5.11 -28.88
N ASP A 66 -8.57 -4.10 -29.72
CA ASP A 66 -9.45 -2.95 -29.98
C ASP A 66 -10.04 -2.32 -28.70
N TYR A 67 -9.16 -1.67 -27.93
CA TYR A 67 -9.47 -0.91 -26.72
C TYR A 67 -10.71 -0.03 -26.90
N ASP A 68 -10.82 0.64 -28.04
CA ASP A 68 -11.93 1.53 -28.37
C ASP A 68 -13.23 0.78 -28.68
N ALA A 69 -13.17 -0.49 -29.12
CA ALA A 69 -14.36 -1.28 -29.46
C ALA A 69 -15.05 -1.94 -28.25
N ASN A 70 -14.36 -2.07 -27.11
CA ASN A 70 -14.88 -2.71 -25.91
C ASN A 70 -15.23 -1.74 -24.78
N LEU A 71 -14.84 -0.46 -24.90
CA LEU A 71 -15.25 0.59 -23.97
C LEU A 71 -16.72 0.93 -24.16
N VAL A 72 -17.42 1.11 -23.04
CA VAL A 72 -18.78 1.64 -23.04
C VAL A 72 -18.69 3.15 -22.87
N ASP A 73 -18.76 3.91 -23.97
CA ASP A 73 -18.87 5.37 -23.94
C ASP A 73 -20.34 5.78 -23.77
N ASP A 74 -20.84 5.65 -22.54
CA ASP A 74 -22.19 6.04 -22.15
C ASP A 74 -22.24 7.42 -21.46
N GLN A 75 -21.13 8.15 -21.43
CA GLN A 75 -20.95 9.40 -20.67
C GLN A 75 -21.09 9.25 -19.14
N HIS A 76 -20.99 8.03 -18.58
CA HIS A 76 -20.99 7.84 -17.15
C HIS A 76 -19.80 8.57 -16.50
N PRO A 77 -19.98 9.26 -15.35
CA PRO A 77 -18.90 10.02 -14.73
C PRO A 77 -17.66 9.21 -14.34
N VAL A 78 -17.81 7.91 -14.04
CA VAL A 78 -16.64 7.02 -13.81
C VAL A 78 -15.87 6.79 -15.12
N HIS A 79 -16.56 6.58 -16.24
CA HIS A 79 -15.92 6.43 -17.55
C HIS A 79 -15.08 7.68 -17.88
N GLN A 80 -15.66 8.87 -17.73
CA GLN A 80 -14.94 10.14 -17.93
C GLN A 80 -13.67 10.24 -17.06
N ARG A 81 -13.74 9.78 -15.81
CA ARG A 81 -12.58 9.76 -14.90
C ARG A 81 -11.50 8.79 -15.37
N ILE A 82 -11.86 7.61 -15.85
CA ILE A 82 -10.91 6.64 -16.38
C ILE A 82 -10.17 7.25 -17.58
N VAL A 83 -10.90 7.78 -18.56
CA VAL A 83 -10.32 8.43 -19.75
C VAL A 83 -9.38 9.58 -19.39
N GLU A 84 -9.79 10.47 -18.48
CA GLU A 84 -8.96 11.58 -18.02
C GLU A 84 -7.66 11.10 -17.33
N LYS A 85 -7.77 10.06 -16.49
CA LYS A 85 -6.62 9.54 -15.73
C LYS A 85 -5.68 8.72 -16.60
N ASP A 86 -6.19 8.07 -17.63
CA ASP A 86 -5.39 7.38 -18.65
C ASP A 86 -4.55 8.37 -19.44
N ALA A 87 -5.15 9.44 -19.94
CA ALA A 87 -4.40 10.48 -20.66
C ALA A 87 -3.30 11.12 -19.79
N LEU A 88 -3.57 11.30 -18.49
CA LEU A 88 -2.59 11.79 -17.52
C LEU A 88 -1.46 10.76 -17.28
N TRP A 89 -1.81 9.48 -17.20
CA TRP A 89 -0.87 8.39 -17.03
C TRP A 89 0.08 8.23 -18.23
N ASP A 90 -0.41 8.37 -19.45
CA ASP A 90 0.41 8.35 -20.66
C ASP A 90 1.46 9.47 -20.63
N ARG A 91 1.03 10.72 -20.33
CA ARG A 91 1.95 11.85 -20.18
C ARG A 91 2.98 11.64 -19.07
N TYR A 92 2.59 11.01 -17.96
CA TYR A 92 3.51 10.69 -16.87
C TYR A 92 4.60 9.71 -17.33
N GLN A 93 4.20 8.63 -18.03
CA GLN A 93 5.14 7.64 -18.55
C GLN A 93 6.09 8.26 -19.59
N GLU A 94 5.56 9.04 -20.54
CA GLU A 94 6.35 9.73 -21.56
C GLU A 94 7.39 10.65 -20.93
N ARG A 95 6.96 11.50 -19.98
CA ARG A 95 7.84 12.42 -19.29
C ARG A 95 8.89 11.68 -18.45
N GLY A 96 8.48 10.67 -17.70
CA GLY A 96 9.38 9.87 -16.87
C GLY A 96 10.44 9.15 -17.71
N LYS A 97 10.05 8.57 -18.84
CA LYS A 97 10.96 7.91 -19.79
C LYS A 97 11.92 8.90 -20.45
N ALA A 98 11.44 10.07 -20.84
CA ALA A 98 12.28 11.11 -21.43
C ALA A 98 13.40 11.56 -20.47
N ILE A 99 13.07 11.80 -19.20
CA ILE A 99 14.06 12.23 -18.19
C ILE A 99 14.97 11.06 -17.79
N SER A 100 14.46 9.84 -17.80
CA SER A 100 15.23 8.64 -17.43
C SER A 100 16.06 8.06 -18.59
N GLN A 101 16.15 8.75 -19.73
CA GLN A 101 16.79 8.24 -20.94
C GLN A 101 18.29 7.98 -20.73
N ASN A 102 18.96 8.85 -19.99
CA ASN A 102 20.39 8.78 -19.71
C ASN A 102 20.73 9.50 -18.39
N PHE A 103 21.93 9.26 -17.86
CA PHE A 103 22.36 9.80 -16.58
C PHE A 103 22.51 11.32 -16.63
N SER A 104 23.00 11.88 -17.74
CA SER A 104 23.16 13.32 -17.90
C SER A 104 21.83 14.07 -17.75
N SER A 105 20.75 13.57 -18.36
CA SER A 105 19.40 14.12 -18.23
C SER A 105 18.92 14.10 -16.77
N ILE A 106 19.15 12.99 -16.05
CA ILE A 106 18.78 12.86 -14.64
C ILE A 106 19.52 13.88 -13.77
N VAL A 107 20.83 14.05 -13.98
CA VAL A 107 21.68 14.98 -13.22
C VAL A 107 21.29 16.43 -13.49
N LEU A 108 21.10 16.80 -14.76
CA LEU A 108 20.66 18.14 -15.15
C LEU A 108 19.31 18.48 -14.52
N ASN A 109 18.33 17.58 -14.67
CA ASN A 109 17.00 17.78 -14.11
C ASN A 109 17.01 17.82 -12.57
N TYR A 110 17.85 17.02 -11.90
CA TYR A 110 18.04 17.11 -10.45
C TYR A 110 18.50 18.50 -10.03
N ARG A 111 19.51 19.06 -10.71
CA ARG A 111 20.05 20.40 -10.43
C ARG A 111 19.04 21.50 -10.69
N GLU A 112 18.33 21.45 -11.81
CA GLU A 112 17.29 22.42 -12.15
C GLU A 112 16.16 22.42 -11.11
N ARG A 113 15.78 21.23 -10.64
CA ARG A 113 14.67 21.08 -9.72
C ARG A 113 15.01 21.48 -8.29
N TYR A 114 16.14 21.03 -7.78
CA TYR A 114 16.49 21.17 -6.37
C TYR A 114 17.51 22.28 -6.10
N GLY A 115 18.10 22.89 -7.14
CA GLY A 115 19.12 23.93 -6.99
C GLY A 115 20.39 23.43 -6.31
N ARG A 116 20.64 22.12 -6.35
CA ARG A 116 21.78 21.44 -5.72
C ARG A 116 22.32 20.34 -6.62
N ASN A 117 23.57 19.98 -6.41
CA ASN A 117 24.15 18.78 -7.02
C ASN A 117 23.54 17.52 -6.40
N PRO A 118 23.44 16.40 -7.13
CA PRO A 118 23.08 15.11 -6.53
C PRO A 118 24.07 14.72 -5.41
N PRO A 119 23.69 13.83 -4.47
CA PRO A 119 24.60 13.42 -3.39
C PRO A 119 25.84 12.69 -3.92
N PRO A 120 26.90 12.55 -3.12
CA PRO A 120 28.03 11.70 -3.50
C PRO A 120 27.58 10.27 -3.87
N HIS A 121 28.32 9.63 -4.78
CA HIS A 121 28.03 8.28 -5.30
C HIS A 121 26.74 8.15 -6.14
N PHE A 122 26.18 9.26 -6.61
CA PHE A 122 24.98 9.24 -7.44
C PHE A 122 25.13 8.43 -8.74
N ASP A 123 26.33 8.39 -9.31
CA ASP A 123 26.67 7.60 -10.50
C ASP A 123 26.60 6.08 -10.22
N ARG A 124 26.97 5.65 -9.01
CA ARG A 124 26.88 4.26 -8.56
C ARG A 124 25.44 3.85 -8.38
N TRP A 125 24.63 4.72 -7.75
CA TRP A 125 23.18 4.53 -7.65
C TRP A 125 22.52 4.38 -9.02
N TYR A 126 22.88 5.23 -9.99
CA TYR A 126 22.33 5.12 -11.35
C TYR A 126 22.70 3.79 -12.01
N LYS A 127 23.96 3.35 -11.91
CA LYS A 127 24.39 2.03 -12.43
C LYS A 127 23.59 0.91 -11.76
N PHE A 128 23.44 0.97 -10.44
CA PHE A 128 22.67 -0.01 -9.66
C PHE A 128 21.19 -0.06 -10.07
N ALA A 129 20.55 1.09 -10.28
CA ALA A 129 19.16 1.20 -10.74
C ALA A 129 18.96 0.66 -12.16
N ARG A 130 19.90 0.98 -13.06
CA ARG A 130 19.90 0.47 -14.44
C ARG A 130 20.06 -1.04 -14.49
N ASP A 131 20.98 -1.60 -13.72
CA ASP A 131 21.23 -3.05 -13.69
C ASP A 131 20.02 -3.83 -13.14
N ARG A 132 19.22 -3.18 -12.28
CA ARG A 132 17.92 -3.66 -11.76
C ARG A 132 16.72 -3.38 -12.65
N LYS A 133 16.93 -2.72 -13.78
CA LYS A 133 15.88 -2.37 -14.77
C LYS A 133 14.75 -1.57 -14.13
N VAL A 134 15.08 -0.53 -13.36
CA VAL A 134 14.07 0.40 -12.85
C VAL A 134 13.47 1.19 -14.01
N GLU A 135 12.13 1.26 -14.06
CA GLU A 135 11.40 1.84 -15.19
C GLU A 135 11.59 3.36 -15.31
N ILE A 136 11.54 4.08 -14.18
CA ILE A 136 11.68 5.55 -14.11
C ILE A 136 12.70 5.88 -13.03
N MET A 137 13.83 6.47 -13.42
CA MET A 137 14.95 6.82 -12.55
C MET A 137 15.01 8.33 -12.27
N GLY A 138 14.42 9.15 -13.13
CA GLY A 138 14.38 10.60 -12.98
C GLY A 138 13.24 11.10 -12.10
N ASP A 139 13.50 12.19 -11.39
CA ASP A 139 12.48 12.96 -10.68
C ASP A 139 11.81 13.97 -11.60
N PHE A 140 10.53 14.25 -11.42
CA PHE A 140 9.83 15.32 -12.14
C PHE A 140 8.54 15.74 -11.45
N ALA A 141 7.98 16.86 -11.86
CA ALA A 141 6.60 17.22 -11.58
C ALA A 141 5.82 17.23 -12.89
N MET A 142 4.55 16.86 -12.81
CA MET A 142 3.60 17.10 -13.90
C MET A 142 3.15 18.57 -13.87
N GLU A 143 1.88 18.84 -14.17
CA GLU A 143 1.32 20.20 -14.21
C GLU A 143 1.44 20.88 -12.83
N VAL A 144 1.71 22.19 -12.83
CA VAL A 144 1.80 23.00 -11.60
C VAL A 144 0.49 22.86 -10.80
N GLY A 145 0.59 22.50 -9.52
CA GLY A 145 -0.56 22.30 -8.65
C GLY A 145 -1.26 20.94 -8.79
N SER A 146 -0.82 20.05 -9.69
CA SER A 146 -1.36 18.68 -9.79
C SER A 146 -1.00 17.82 -8.58
N GLY A 147 0.15 18.09 -7.94
CA GLY A 147 0.72 17.27 -6.88
C GLY A 147 1.16 15.88 -7.36
N ILE A 148 1.32 15.69 -8.67
CA ILE A 148 1.79 14.44 -9.28
C ILE A 148 3.27 14.60 -9.58
N VAL A 149 4.07 13.70 -9.03
CA VAL A 149 5.53 13.78 -9.01
C VAL A 149 6.18 12.45 -9.33
N GLY A 150 7.45 12.50 -9.69
CA GLY A 150 8.29 11.35 -9.98
C GLY A 150 8.53 10.44 -8.76
N PRO A 151 9.09 9.25 -9.00
CA PRO A 151 9.20 8.19 -7.99
C PRO A 151 10.09 8.53 -6.79
N PHE A 152 11.05 9.45 -6.90
CA PHE A 152 11.97 9.77 -5.79
C PHE A 152 11.67 11.13 -5.12
N GLU A 153 10.73 11.94 -5.64
CA GLU A 153 10.37 13.24 -5.04
C GLU A 153 9.99 13.11 -3.56
N GLN A 154 9.30 12.03 -3.18
CA GLN A 154 8.92 11.80 -1.79
C GLN A 154 10.14 11.79 -0.84
N ILE A 155 11.30 11.31 -1.29
CA ILE A 155 12.55 11.35 -0.52
C ILE A 155 12.94 12.80 -0.24
N THR A 156 12.90 13.65 -1.28
CA THR A 156 13.24 15.06 -1.14
C THR A 156 12.23 15.81 -0.27
N ASP A 157 10.93 15.54 -0.44
CA ASP A 157 9.88 16.14 0.37
C ASP A 157 10.05 15.80 1.87
N ASP A 158 10.47 14.58 2.18
CA ASP A 158 10.71 14.11 3.55
C ASP A 158 11.99 14.70 4.15
N LEU A 159 13.05 14.81 3.35
CA LEU A 159 14.36 15.23 3.82
C LEU A 159 14.58 16.75 3.79
N ARG A 160 13.85 17.50 2.95
CA ARG A 160 14.12 18.94 2.78
C ARG A 160 14.04 19.76 4.08
N PRO A 161 13.11 19.52 5.03
CA PRO A 161 13.10 20.29 6.29
C PRO A 161 14.40 20.17 7.10
N PHE A 162 15.14 19.06 6.96
CA PHE A 162 16.36 18.80 7.72
C PHE A 162 17.57 19.66 7.26
N TRP A 163 17.51 20.31 6.09
CA TRP A 163 18.49 21.33 5.73
C TRP A 163 18.43 22.56 6.66
N GLY A 164 17.29 22.78 7.32
CA GLY A 164 17.15 23.82 8.35
C GLY A 164 17.71 23.43 9.72
N VAL A 165 18.24 22.22 9.88
CA VAL A 165 18.75 21.67 11.15
C VAL A 165 20.26 21.42 11.02
N ASP A 166 21.02 21.72 12.07
CA ASP A 166 22.47 21.40 12.13
C ASP A 166 22.67 19.87 12.03
N PRO A 167 23.54 19.39 11.11
CA PRO A 167 23.84 17.97 10.97
C PRO A 167 24.15 17.23 12.28
N LYS A 168 24.85 17.87 13.23
CA LYS A 168 25.18 17.29 14.54
C LYS A 168 23.95 16.97 15.39
N VAL A 169 22.93 17.81 15.30
CA VAL A 169 21.65 17.61 16.00
C VAL A 169 20.93 16.39 15.41
N ILE A 170 20.92 16.26 14.09
CA ILE A 170 20.31 15.13 13.39
C ILE A 170 20.99 13.82 13.82
N ARG A 171 22.33 13.78 13.79
CA ARG A 171 23.11 12.61 14.24
C ARG A 171 22.84 12.26 15.71
N SER A 172 22.81 13.26 16.60
CA SER A 172 22.50 12.99 18.02
C SER A 172 21.10 12.40 18.21
N LEU A 173 20.09 12.88 17.49
CA LEU A 173 18.73 12.36 17.60
C LEU A 173 18.69 10.91 17.08
N ALA A 174 19.15 10.68 15.85
CA ALA A 174 19.12 9.37 15.22
C ALA A 174 19.88 8.30 16.02
N GLY A 175 21.06 8.65 16.53
CA GLY A 175 21.90 7.73 17.30
C GLY A 175 21.40 7.42 18.70
N ARG A 176 20.39 8.11 19.25
CA ARG A 176 19.99 7.94 20.67
C ARG A 176 18.51 7.72 20.93
N MET A 177 17.64 7.94 19.94
CA MET A 177 16.19 7.73 20.10
C MET A 177 15.81 6.29 20.47
N HIS A 178 16.63 5.29 20.18
CA HIS A 178 16.38 3.88 20.51
C HIS A 178 16.88 3.47 21.92
N THR A 179 17.40 4.39 22.72
CA THR A 179 18.02 4.09 24.03
C THR A 179 17.01 3.75 25.14
N ARG A 180 15.74 4.08 24.95
CA ARG A 180 14.66 3.75 25.88
C ARG A 180 13.80 2.66 25.26
N ILE A 181 13.68 1.53 25.97
CA ILE A 181 12.91 0.37 25.51
C ILE A 181 11.44 0.70 25.20
N ASP A 182 10.84 1.61 25.96
CA ASP A 182 9.42 1.95 25.85
C ASP A 182 9.09 2.91 24.69
N ASP A 183 10.09 3.47 24.02
CA ASP A 183 9.87 4.44 22.93
C ASP A 183 9.47 3.76 21.61
N GLY A 184 9.71 2.44 21.48
CA GLY A 184 9.34 1.65 20.30
C GLY A 184 10.13 2.04 19.04
N ILE A 185 11.44 2.18 19.17
CA ILE A 185 12.35 2.60 18.10
C ILE A 185 13.52 1.62 18.03
N MET A 186 13.85 1.17 16.81
CA MET A 186 15.07 0.40 16.53
C MET A 186 16.17 1.35 16.04
N GLY A 187 17.38 1.20 16.58
CA GLY A 187 18.58 1.84 16.05
C GLY A 187 19.21 0.98 14.96
N VAL A 188 19.50 1.55 13.79
CA VAL A 188 20.29 0.92 12.73
C VAL A 188 21.54 1.77 12.53
N HIS A 189 22.71 1.12 12.58
CA HIS A 189 24.01 1.78 12.54
C HIS A 189 24.84 1.22 11.39
N ILE A 190 25.35 2.12 10.56
CA ILE A 190 26.26 1.79 9.47
C ILE A 190 27.66 2.27 9.84
N ARG A 191 28.64 1.38 9.81
CA ARG A 191 30.05 1.66 10.10
C ARG A 191 30.92 0.91 9.11
N ASP A 192 31.83 1.62 8.44
CA ASP A 192 32.81 1.03 7.51
C ASP A 192 32.19 0.09 6.45
N GLY A 193 31.00 0.46 5.95
CA GLY A 193 30.27 -0.34 4.96
C GLY A 193 29.68 -1.64 5.52
N ALA A 194 29.50 -1.75 6.84
CA ALA A 194 28.78 -2.82 7.52
C ALA A 194 27.57 -2.23 8.27
N VAL A 195 26.46 -2.98 8.30
CA VAL A 195 25.23 -2.61 9.01
C VAL A 195 25.07 -3.46 10.26
N SER A 196 24.65 -2.83 11.35
CA SER A 196 24.22 -3.48 12.60
C SER A 196 22.91 -2.85 13.08
N SER A 197 22.15 -3.58 13.88
CA SER A 197 20.93 -3.06 14.52
C SER A 197 21.00 -3.27 16.03
N VAL A 198 20.43 -2.31 16.75
CA VAL A 198 20.23 -2.38 18.20
C VAL A 198 18.74 -2.26 18.45
N ASN A 199 18.13 -3.37 18.89
CA ASN A 199 16.79 -3.37 19.46
C ASN A 199 16.90 -3.71 20.95
N GLN A 200 16.38 -2.82 21.80
CA GLN A 200 16.31 -3.07 23.25
C GLN A 200 15.00 -3.72 23.69
N GLY A 201 14.05 -3.95 22.77
CA GLY A 201 12.74 -4.56 23.00
C GLY A 201 12.78 -6.04 23.42
N LYS A 202 11.68 -6.52 24.02
CA LYS A 202 11.52 -7.90 24.52
C LYS A 202 11.13 -8.94 23.46
N GLU A 203 10.67 -8.51 22.29
CA GLU A 203 10.28 -9.39 21.19
C GLU A 203 11.34 -9.28 20.09
N GLU A 204 11.95 -10.40 19.70
CA GLU A 204 12.69 -10.51 18.44
C GLU A 204 11.70 -10.22 17.31
N TRP A 205 11.76 -9.03 16.71
CA TRP A 205 10.72 -8.60 15.79
C TRP A 205 11.11 -8.98 14.36
N PRO A 206 10.29 -9.76 13.62
CA PRO A 206 10.60 -10.15 12.23
C PRO A 206 10.85 -8.96 11.28
N LYS A 207 10.37 -7.76 11.63
CA LYS A 207 10.60 -6.51 10.89
C LYS A 207 12.04 -5.98 10.97
N GLU A 208 12.78 -6.29 12.03
CA GLU A 208 14.18 -5.83 12.20
C GLU A 208 15.06 -6.29 11.05
N TRP A 209 14.88 -7.54 10.61
CA TRP A 209 15.66 -8.10 9.51
C TRP A 209 15.31 -7.49 8.17
N GLY A 210 14.06 -7.06 7.96
CA GLY A 210 13.61 -6.52 6.66
C GLY A 210 14.38 -5.26 6.27
N PHE A 211 14.49 -4.29 7.19
CA PHE A 211 15.22 -3.05 6.93
C PHE A 211 16.71 -3.30 6.66
N VAL A 212 17.35 -4.10 7.52
CA VAL A 212 18.77 -4.42 7.40
C VAL A 212 19.05 -5.20 6.12
N GLU A 213 18.24 -6.22 5.79
CA GLU A 213 18.38 -7.03 4.58
C GLU A 213 18.21 -6.20 3.31
N MET A 214 17.27 -5.23 3.29
CA MET A 214 17.06 -4.34 2.14
C MET A 214 18.30 -3.54 1.75
N ILE A 215 19.16 -3.19 2.71
CA ILE A 215 20.29 -2.29 2.44
C ILE A 215 21.63 -3.02 2.23
N GLN A 216 21.68 -4.33 2.52
CA GLN A 216 22.92 -5.13 2.44
C GLN A 216 23.59 -5.09 1.06
N SER A 217 22.81 -5.00 -0.02
CA SER A 217 23.37 -5.08 -1.39
C SER A 217 24.12 -3.82 -1.83
N PHE A 218 23.96 -2.70 -1.12
CA PHE A 218 24.59 -1.41 -1.45
C PHE A 218 25.21 -0.70 -0.24
N VAL A 219 25.20 -1.30 0.95
CA VAL A 219 25.72 -0.69 2.20
C VAL A 219 27.17 -0.18 2.09
N LYS A 220 27.99 -0.80 1.23
CA LYS A 220 29.40 -0.40 1.00
C LYS A 220 29.55 0.96 0.32
N ASP A 221 28.50 1.46 -0.33
CA ASP A 221 28.48 2.77 -0.97
C ASP A 221 27.93 3.86 -0.05
N LEU A 222 27.46 3.51 1.15
CA LEU A 222 26.91 4.45 2.13
C LEU A 222 28.00 4.95 3.09
N PRO A 223 27.90 6.21 3.58
CA PRO A 223 28.74 6.69 4.66
C PRO A 223 28.32 6.10 6.01
N ASP A 224 29.14 6.33 7.04
CA ASP A 224 28.77 6.04 8.42
C ASP A 224 27.57 6.89 8.83
N MET A 225 26.53 6.25 9.37
CA MET A 225 25.30 6.92 9.77
C MET A 225 24.54 6.15 10.84
N ASP A 226 23.67 6.87 11.55
CA ASP A 226 22.66 6.30 12.44
C ASP A 226 21.26 6.59 11.91
N ILE A 227 20.39 5.60 12.03
CA ILE A 227 19.02 5.61 11.52
C ILE A 227 18.10 5.13 12.65
N ALA A 228 17.09 5.93 12.96
CA ALA A 228 16.03 5.55 13.89
C ALA A 228 14.82 5.04 13.11
N VAL A 229 14.44 3.78 13.32
CA VAL A 229 13.31 3.14 12.65
C VAL A 229 12.14 3.04 13.63
N ASN A 230 11.01 3.62 13.25
CA ASN A 230 9.77 3.54 14.00
C ASN A 230 9.22 2.11 13.99
N LEU A 231 8.96 1.57 15.19
CA LEU A 231 8.35 0.26 15.36
C LEU A 231 6.84 0.33 15.59
N HIS A 232 6.25 1.51 15.60
CA HIS A 232 4.81 1.65 15.65
C HIS A 232 4.21 1.71 14.24
N SER A 233 2.96 1.26 14.14
CA SER A 233 2.11 1.34 12.94
C SER A 233 1.80 2.78 12.52
N LYS A 234 1.83 3.73 13.45
CA LYS A 234 1.45 5.13 13.26
C LYS A 234 2.67 6.06 13.17
N PRO A 235 2.58 7.16 12.40
CA PRO A 235 3.65 8.16 12.30
C PRO A 235 3.86 8.90 13.62
N ARG A 236 5.05 9.50 13.77
CA ARG A 236 5.60 9.96 15.06
C ARG A 236 5.86 11.46 15.12
N VAL A 237 5.97 12.13 13.98
CA VAL A 237 6.41 13.52 13.91
C VAL A 237 5.34 14.41 13.31
N THR A 238 4.95 15.45 14.03
CA THR A 238 3.98 16.46 13.58
C THR A 238 4.53 17.84 13.87
N VAL A 239 5.38 18.36 13.00
CA VAL A 239 6.02 19.68 13.21
C VAL A 239 4.98 20.78 13.03
N PRO A 240 4.85 21.73 13.98
CA PRO A 240 3.95 22.86 13.85
C PRO A 240 4.22 23.66 12.57
N TRP A 241 3.16 24.14 11.92
CA TRP A 241 3.22 24.75 10.59
C TRP A 241 4.27 25.86 10.51
N ASP A 242 4.25 26.81 11.45
CA ASP A 242 5.16 27.94 11.45
C ASP A 242 6.63 27.52 11.58
N GLU A 243 6.92 26.50 12.39
CA GLU A 243 8.28 25.98 12.52
C GLU A 243 8.73 25.24 11.27
N LEU A 244 7.84 24.44 10.66
CA LEU A 244 8.12 23.79 9.39
C LEU A 244 8.41 24.81 8.28
N GLN A 245 7.64 25.91 8.20
CA GLN A 245 7.88 26.97 7.22
C GLN A 245 9.24 27.66 7.44
N LYS A 246 9.69 27.86 8.68
CA LYS A 246 11.04 28.40 8.96
C LYS A 246 12.14 27.46 8.49
N LEU A 247 11.98 26.16 8.72
CA LEU A 247 12.94 25.14 8.27
C LEU A 247 13.01 25.09 6.74
N LEU A 248 11.86 25.09 6.07
CA LEU A 248 11.77 25.12 4.60
C LEU A 248 12.35 26.40 4.01
N LYS A 249 12.14 27.55 4.63
CA LYS A 249 12.76 28.81 4.19
C LYS A 249 14.29 28.77 4.29
N THR A 250 14.84 28.15 5.34
CA THR A 250 16.29 27.93 5.46
C THR A 250 16.80 26.96 4.40
N GLU A 251 16.04 25.90 4.09
CA GLU A 251 16.38 24.97 3.01
C GLU A 251 16.44 25.69 1.66
N GLU A 252 15.42 26.47 1.32
CA GLU A 252 15.35 27.23 0.06
C GLU A 252 16.49 28.24 -0.06
N GLY A 253 16.80 28.95 1.03
CA GLY A 253 17.88 29.93 1.07
C GLY A 253 19.28 29.33 1.00
N SER A 254 19.44 28.03 1.26
CA SER A 254 20.75 27.34 1.21
C SER A 254 21.00 26.61 -0.11
N ARG A 255 20.07 26.66 -1.08
CA ARG A 255 20.25 26.04 -2.40
C ARG A 255 21.32 26.78 -3.20
N VAL A 256 22.54 26.25 -3.20
CA VAL A 256 23.68 26.81 -3.92
C VAL A 256 24.38 25.71 -4.71
N ASN A 257 24.66 25.99 -5.99
CA ASN A 257 25.60 25.20 -6.78
C ASN A 257 27.00 25.80 -6.59
N THR A 258 27.84 25.12 -5.82
CA THR A 258 29.24 25.53 -5.61
C THR A 258 30.14 25.00 -6.73
N GLU A 259 31.17 25.75 -7.11
CA GLU A 259 32.12 25.37 -8.17
C GLU A 259 33.15 24.31 -7.70
N HIS A 260 33.26 24.10 -6.38
CA HIS A 260 34.21 23.16 -5.77
C HIS A 260 33.47 22.11 -4.95
N ILE A 261 33.09 21.02 -5.63
CA ILE A 261 32.32 19.94 -5.03
C ILE A 261 33.15 18.67 -4.94
N LYS A 262 33.15 18.05 -3.76
CA LYS A 262 33.77 16.76 -3.52
C LYS A 262 32.76 15.63 -3.72
N ASN A 263 33.10 14.67 -4.58
CA ASN A 263 32.30 13.45 -4.76
C ASN A 263 32.67 12.37 -3.72
N GLU A 264 32.65 12.73 -2.46
CA GLU A 264 32.95 11.85 -1.33
C GLU A 264 32.23 12.35 -0.08
N PHE A 265 31.84 11.41 0.79
CA PHE A 265 31.32 11.74 2.11
C PHE A 265 32.46 12.00 3.09
N SER A 266 32.19 12.84 4.09
CA SER A 266 33.13 13.08 5.19
C SER A 266 33.36 11.79 5.98
N LYS A 267 34.60 11.63 6.48
CA LYS A 267 34.97 10.51 7.36
C LYS A 267 34.96 10.96 8.82
N HIS A 268 34.68 10.02 9.73
CA HIS A 268 34.73 10.26 11.18
C HIS A 268 33.81 11.40 11.65
N LEU A 269 32.53 11.35 11.24
CA LEU A 269 31.52 12.31 11.68
C LEU A 269 31.33 12.21 13.21
N PRO A 270 31.47 13.31 13.97
CA PRO A 270 31.33 13.26 15.41
C PRO A 270 29.85 13.08 15.81
N GLY A 271 29.63 12.38 16.92
CA GLY A 271 28.32 12.27 17.56
C GLY A 271 27.47 11.11 17.07
N LEU A 272 28.06 10.21 16.27
CA LEU A 272 27.46 8.93 15.93
C LEU A 272 27.36 8.02 17.17
N TRP A 273 26.47 7.03 17.13
CA TRP A 273 26.34 6.03 18.19
C TRP A 273 27.66 5.29 18.43
N GLU A 274 27.95 5.01 19.70
CA GLU A 274 29.23 4.51 20.27
C GLU A 274 30.38 5.53 20.38
N ASP A 275 30.30 6.70 19.73
CA ASP A 275 31.20 7.81 20.05
C ASP A 275 30.86 8.39 21.43
N ALA A 276 31.89 8.79 22.19
CA ALA A 276 31.68 9.56 23.41
C ALA A 276 31.05 10.91 23.06
N ALA A 277 29.72 10.98 23.21
CA ALA A 277 28.95 12.20 23.02
C ALA A 277 29.55 13.34 23.85
N PRO A 278 29.89 14.49 23.27
CA PRO A 278 30.04 15.70 24.07
C PRO A 278 28.72 15.91 24.82
N LYS A 279 28.76 16.09 26.15
CA LYS A 279 27.54 16.24 26.97
C LYS A 279 26.57 17.31 26.44
N GLU A 280 27.08 18.31 25.74
CA GLU A 280 26.34 19.41 25.11
C GLU A 280 25.56 19.03 23.84
N THR A 281 25.75 17.81 23.33
CA THR A 281 25.12 17.34 22.08
C THR A 281 23.90 16.45 22.29
N VAL A 282 23.54 16.06 23.52
CA VAL A 282 22.38 15.20 23.76
C VAL A 282 21.10 16.02 23.59
N VAL A 283 20.40 15.80 22.48
CA VAL A 283 19.13 16.45 22.17
C VAL A 283 17.97 15.52 22.50
N ASP A 284 17.04 15.98 23.32
CA ASP A 284 15.81 15.25 23.64
C ASP A 284 14.85 15.27 22.42
N PRO A 285 14.32 14.14 21.95
CA PRO A 285 13.28 14.13 20.92
C PRO A 285 11.95 14.76 21.35
N GLU A 286 11.72 15.00 22.65
CA GLU A 286 10.50 15.58 23.22
C GLU A 286 9.25 14.72 22.98
N TRP A 287 9.40 13.40 23.13
CA TRP A 287 8.31 12.44 23.01
C TRP A 287 7.18 12.72 24.01
N LYS A 288 5.94 12.72 23.52
CA LYS A 288 4.72 12.84 24.30
C LYS A 288 3.76 11.73 23.92
N ASP A 289 3.27 10.99 24.90
CA ASP A 289 2.17 10.05 24.68
C ASP A 289 0.86 10.82 24.54
N ILE A 290 0.26 10.77 23.35
CA ILE A 290 -1.05 11.36 23.04
C ILE A 290 -2.12 10.28 22.85
N SER A 291 -1.85 9.05 23.32
CA SER A 291 -2.84 7.97 23.31
C SER A 291 -4.12 8.39 24.03
N GLY A 292 -5.27 8.11 23.42
CA GLY A 292 -6.57 8.50 23.97
C GLY A 292 -6.94 9.97 23.77
N LEU A 293 -6.17 10.74 23.00
CA LEU A 293 -6.53 12.11 22.60
C LEU A 293 -6.90 12.16 21.11
N PRO A 294 -7.93 12.93 20.71
CA PRO A 294 -8.26 13.10 19.29
C PRO A 294 -7.06 13.63 18.49
N TYR A 295 -6.60 12.86 17.51
CA TYR A 295 -5.37 13.19 16.77
C TYR A 295 -5.44 14.53 16.04
N MET A 296 -6.65 14.97 15.69
CA MET A 296 -6.86 16.26 15.04
C MET A 296 -6.41 17.46 15.90
N SER A 297 -6.30 17.33 17.23
CA SER A 297 -5.69 18.40 18.04
C SER A 297 -4.22 18.62 17.70
N THR A 298 -3.49 17.53 17.46
CA THR A 298 -2.08 17.55 17.04
C THR A 298 -1.96 17.90 15.56
N ALA A 299 -2.80 17.32 14.69
CA ALA A 299 -2.76 17.59 13.25
C ALA A 299 -3.06 19.08 12.93
N LYS A 300 -3.97 19.71 13.69
CA LYS A 300 -4.32 21.14 13.53
C LYS A 300 -3.08 22.05 13.62
N GLU A 301 -2.13 21.75 14.51
CA GLU A 301 -0.92 22.57 14.70
C GLU A 301 0.03 22.52 13.49
N ALA A 302 0.04 21.41 12.75
CA ALA A 302 0.84 21.24 11.54
C ALA A 302 0.15 21.78 10.27
N CYS A 303 -1.07 22.27 10.38
CA CYS A 303 -1.84 22.76 9.23
C CYS A 303 -1.68 24.27 9.00
N PRO A 304 -1.73 24.73 7.72
CA PRO A 304 -1.71 26.15 7.38
C PRO A 304 -2.79 26.95 8.13
N PRO A 305 -2.51 28.18 8.61
CA PRO A 305 -3.48 28.98 9.38
C PRO A 305 -4.81 29.28 8.66
N ASP A 306 -4.82 29.26 7.32
CA ASP A 306 -6.00 29.51 6.47
C ASP A 306 -6.77 28.24 6.08
N SER A 307 -6.28 27.07 6.52
CA SER A 307 -6.92 25.78 6.28
C SER A 307 -8.22 25.62 7.10
N LEU A 308 -9.06 24.68 6.66
CA LEU A 308 -10.41 24.49 7.21
C LEU A 308 -10.42 24.00 8.66
N VAL A 309 -9.34 23.37 9.12
CA VAL A 309 -9.22 22.88 10.50
C VAL A 309 -9.11 24.01 11.55
N HIS A 310 -8.88 25.25 11.12
CA HIS A 310 -8.85 26.42 12.02
C HIS A 310 -10.16 27.21 12.08
N ASP A 311 -11.17 26.83 11.29
CA ASP A 311 -12.45 27.54 11.24
C ASP A 311 -13.44 26.98 12.28
N GLU A 312 -13.48 27.59 13.47
CA GLU A 312 -14.31 27.13 14.59
C GLU A 312 -15.82 27.18 14.31
N GLU A 313 -16.28 28.11 13.47
CA GLU A 313 -17.69 28.20 13.05
C GLU A 313 -18.06 27.01 12.16
N LEU A 314 -17.18 26.63 11.24
CA LEU A 314 -17.35 25.43 10.41
C LEU A 314 -17.32 24.15 11.23
N LEU A 315 -16.43 24.07 12.21
CA LEU A 315 -16.29 22.88 13.05
C LEU A 315 -17.51 22.63 13.96
N ALA A 316 -18.26 23.68 14.31
CA ALA A 316 -19.45 23.58 15.14
C ALA A 316 -20.63 22.86 14.45
N ASP A 317 -20.65 22.80 13.12
CA ASP A 317 -21.69 22.12 12.34
C ASP A 317 -21.06 21.37 11.16
N LYS A 318 -20.96 20.04 11.26
CA LYS A 318 -20.41 19.19 10.17
C LYS A 318 -21.20 19.30 8.87
N ALA A 319 -22.51 19.55 8.90
CA ALA A 319 -23.30 19.73 7.69
C ALA A 319 -22.99 21.08 7.02
N LEU A 320 -22.83 22.14 7.82
CA LEU A 320 -22.32 23.43 7.36
C LEU A 320 -20.87 23.33 6.86
N PHE A 321 -20.02 22.55 7.53
CA PHE A 321 -18.66 22.25 7.07
C PHE A 321 -18.68 21.62 5.68
N ARG A 322 -19.50 20.58 5.47
CA ARG A 322 -19.64 19.94 4.15
C ARG A 322 -20.07 20.95 3.09
N TYR A 323 -21.07 21.78 3.39
CA TYR A 323 -21.60 22.78 2.48
C TYR A 323 -20.59 23.89 2.16
N LYS A 324 -19.99 24.52 3.17
CA LYS A 324 -19.02 25.60 2.99
C LYS A 324 -17.66 25.10 2.48
N SER A 325 -17.22 23.88 2.80
CA SER A 325 -16.03 23.26 2.18
C SER A 325 -16.27 23.02 0.69
N PHE A 326 -17.46 22.51 0.35
CA PHE A 326 -17.89 22.42 -1.04
C PHE A 326 -17.82 23.79 -1.73
N LEU A 327 -18.34 24.86 -1.09
CA LEU A 327 -18.29 26.22 -1.63
C LEU A 327 -16.87 26.83 -1.72
N LYS A 328 -16.03 26.72 -0.68
CA LYS A 328 -14.66 27.29 -0.65
C LYS A 328 -13.78 26.66 -1.74
N PHE A 329 -14.02 25.39 -2.06
CA PHE A 329 -13.34 24.68 -3.15
C PHE A 329 -14.11 24.68 -4.48
N SER A 330 -15.23 25.41 -4.57
CA SER A 330 -16.10 25.48 -5.76
C SER A 330 -15.73 26.55 -6.79
N GLU A 331 -14.77 27.44 -6.53
CA GLU A 331 -14.34 28.43 -7.54
C GLU A 331 -13.79 27.78 -8.82
N GLN A 332 -13.50 26.47 -8.79
CA GLN A 332 -13.09 25.66 -9.95
C GLN A 332 -14.18 24.75 -10.53
N ARG A 333 -15.43 24.80 -10.06
CA ARG A 333 -16.51 23.92 -10.54
C ARG A 333 -17.79 24.69 -10.81
N ARG A 334 -17.90 25.19 -12.05
CA ARG A 334 -19.20 25.65 -12.55
C ARG A 334 -20.00 24.57 -13.29
N ASN A 335 -19.57 23.30 -13.41
CA ASN A 335 -20.31 22.32 -14.25
C ASN A 335 -20.35 20.80 -13.93
N ASN A 336 -19.61 20.19 -12.98
CA ASN A 336 -19.63 18.70 -12.87
C ASN A 336 -20.11 18.15 -11.49
N ASN A 337 -21.31 17.56 -11.48
CA ASN A 337 -21.99 16.94 -10.33
C ASN A 337 -21.59 15.48 -10.13
N THR A 338 -20.50 15.26 -9.39
CA THR A 338 -19.93 13.93 -9.07
C THR A 338 -19.74 13.77 -7.57
N ASN A 339 -20.73 14.20 -6.78
CA ASN A 339 -20.65 14.30 -5.31
C ASN A 339 -20.45 12.95 -4.59
N THR A 340 -20.44 11.83 -5.32
CA THR A 340 -20.15 10.49 -4.81
C THR A 340 -18.78 9.94 -5.22
N LEU A 341 -17.95 10.68 -5.98
CA LEU A 341 -16.62 10.22 -6.46
C LEU A 341 -15.48 11.15 -5.99
N ILE A 342 -14.50 10.61 -5.25
CA ILE A 342 -13.12 10.40 -5.76
C ILE A 342 -12.58 11.38 -6.80
N GLN A 343 -12.61 12.69 -6.57
CA GLN A 343 -12.19 13.65 -7.58
C GLN A 343 -10.70 14.01 -7.61
N ASN A 344 -10.10 14.20 -6.43
CA ASN A 344 -8.69 14.51 -6.28
C ASN A 344 -8.17 13.71 -5.08
N GLN A 345 -7.34 12.70 -5.37
CA GLN A 345 -6.84 11.79 -4.35
C GLN A 345 -5.98 12.51 -3.31
N ASN A 346 -5.08 13.41 -3.73
CA ASN A 346 -4.23 14.17 -2.82
C ASN A 346 -5.06 15.01 -1.84
N ARG A 347 -6.15 15.63 -2.31
CA ARG A 347 -7.08 16.37 -1.43
C ARG A 347 -7.87 15.45 -0.50
N SER A 348 -8.26 14.25 -0.95
CA SER A 348 -8.97 13.29 -0.09
C SER A 348 -8.12 12.79 1.08
N LEU A 349 -6.79 12.83 0.94
CA LEU A 349 -5.80 12.46 1.96
C LEU A 349 -5.33 13.65 2.81
N ASP A 350 -5.81 14.87 2.55
CA ASP A 350 -5.36 16.08 3.25
C ASP A 350 -6.15 16.29 4.55
N LEU A 351 -5.52 16.01 5.70
CA LEU A 351 -6.12 16.22 7.01
C LEU A 351 -6.41 17.69 7.35
N CYS A 352 -5.74 18.65 6.72
CA CYS A 352 -6.00 20.08 6.94
C CYS A 352 -7.31 20.54 6.29
N SER A 353 -7.80 19.79 5.31
CA SER A 353 -9.06 20.06 4.60
C SER A 353 -10.16 19.06 4.97
N MET A 354 -9.83 17.77 4.96
CA MET A 354 -10.77 16.66 5.16
C MET A 354 -10.81 16.15 6.60
N GLY A 355 -9.76 16.37 7.38
CA GLY A 355 -9.62 15.84 8.74
C GLY A 355 -10.85 16.09 9.63
N PRO A 356 -11.41 17.30 9.68
CA PRO A 356 -12.65 17.56 10.43
C PRO A 356 -13.88 16.73 10.04
N LEU A 357 -13.98 16.33 8.77
CA LEU A 357 -15.11 15.54 8.26
C LEU A 357 -14.99 14.06 8.58
N ILE A 358 -13.77 13.57 8.78
CA ILE A 358 -13.45 12.14 8.92
C ILE A 358 -12.86 11.80 10.29
N SER A 359 -12.78 12.78 11.20
CA SER A 359 -12.12 12.65 12.50
C SER A 359 -12.78 11.61 13.41
N ASP A 360 -14.07 11.37 13.24
CA ASP A 360 -14.87 10.36 13.95
C ASP A 360 -15.08 9.08 13.13
N LEU A 361 -14.44 8.97 11.96
CA LEU A 361 -14.64 7.88 11.02
C LEU A 361 -13.47 6.89 10.97
N HIS A 362 -12.38 7.19 11.66
CA HIS A 362 -11.15 6.39 11.63
C HIS A 362 -10.49 6.37 13.00
N THR A 363 -10.07 5.20 13.47
CA THR A 363 -9.54 4.99 14.82
C THR A 363 -8.31 5.83 15.12
N MET A 364 -7.39 5.96 14.15
CA MET A 364 -6.23 6.84 14.25
C MET A 364 -6.62 8.30 14.55
N LEU A 365 -7.74 8.80 14.01
CA LEU A 365 -8.12 10.20 14.14
C LEU A 365 -8.96 10.46 15.39
N TYR A 366 -9.86 9.52 15.70
CA TYR A 366 -10.83 9.67 16.76
C TYR A 366 -10.22 9.49 18.15
N LEU A 367 -9.57 8.33 18.36
CA LEU A 367 -9.03 7.94 19.65
C LEU A 367 -7.88 6.93 19.46
N PRO A 368 -6.74 7.37 18.92
CA PRO A 368 -5.63 6.49 18.66
C PRO A 368 -5.02 5.97 19.97
N MET A 369 -4.59 4.72 19.96
CA MET A 369 -3.80 4.10 21.03
C MET A 369 -2.35 3.91 20.59
N GLY A 370 -1.40 4.01 21.53
CA GLY A 370 0.02 3.81 21.27
C GLY A 370 0.64 4.86 20.35
N VAL A 371 0.20 6.12 20.46
CA VAL A 371 0.77 7.25 19.71
C VAL A 371 1.65 8.06 20.62
N ILE A 372 2.95 7.77 20.57
CA ILE A 372 3.97 8.64 21.12
C ILE A 372 4.41 9.57 19.98
N ASN A 373 4.20 10.86 20.15
CA ASN A 373 4.38 11.87 19.11
C ASN A 373 5.37 12.96 19.57
N THR A 374 5.96 13.69 18.62
CA THR A 374 6.72 14.90 18.90
C THR A 374 6.39 16.02 17.89
N HIS A 375 6.46 17.26 18.38
CA HIS A 375 6.38 18.48 17.57
C HIS A 375 7.76 18.94 17.06
N ARG A 376 8.84 18.30 17.54
CA ARG A 376 10.20 18.55 17.07
C ARG A 376 10.45 17.77 15.78
N LEU A 377 11.12 18.39 14.81
CA LEU A 377 11.60 17.64 13.65
C LEU A 377 12.70 16.66 14.10
N VAL A 378 12.41 15.36 14.01
CA VAL A 378 13.35 14.27 14.34
C VAL A 378 13.50 13.30 13.16
N PRO A 379 14.71 12.77 12.89
CA PRO A 379 14.98 11.90 11.73
C PRO A 379 14.53 10.45 12.01
N ILE A 380 13.22 10.20 11.93
CA ILE A 380 12.63 8.88 12.16
C ILE A 380 12.03 8.31 10.88
N PHE A 381 12.33 7.04 10.61
CA PHE A 381 11.91 6.31 9.42
C PHE A 381 10.65 5.50 9.72
N SER A 382 9.58 5.73 8.96
CA SER A 382 8.25 5.10 9.16
C SER A 382 7.73 4.46 7.87
N GLU A 383 6.93 3.40 8.00
CA GLU A 383 6.38 2.66 6.84
C GLU A 383 5.25 3.43 6.14
N GLY A 384 4.58 4.34 6.85
CA GLY A 384 3.52 5.18 6.33
C GLY A 384 3.27 6.42 7.17
N LYS A 385 2.69 7.45 6.55
CA LYS A 385 2.40 8.73 7.21
C LYS A 385 1.23 9.47 6.58
N THR A 386 0.68 10.47 7.27
CA THR A 386 -0.34 11.37 6.70
C THR A 386 0.32 12.65 6.16
N ASN A 387 -0.45 13.55 5.54
CA ASN A 387 0.11 14.78 4.97
C ASN A 387 0.65 15.78 6.00
N VAL A 388 0.25 15.67 7.27
CA VAL A 388 0.73 16.55 8.37
C VAL A 388 1.97 16.00 9.07
N ASN A 389 2.42 14.79 8.68
CA ASN A 389 3.53 14.13 9.34
C ASN A 389 4.87 14.32 8.62
N ASN A 390 5.94 14.40 9.41
CA ASN A 390 7.30 14.66 8.92
C ASN A 390 8.25 13.45 9.04
N ASP A 391 7.72 12.27 9.34
CA ASP A 391 8.46 11.01 9.26
C ASP A 391 9.05 10.78 7.86
N ILE A 392 10.18 10.10 7.78
CA ILE A 392 10.87 9.73 6.53
C ILE A 392 10.31 8.38 6.05
N LEU A 393 9.69 8.35 4.88
CA LEU A 393 9.09 7.12 4.37
C LEU A 393 10.13 6.12 3.88
N TYR A 394 9.94 4.85 4.25
CA TYR A 394 10.69 3.73 3.68
C TYR A 394 9.76 2.59 3.25
N PRO A 395 10.20 1.70 2.33
CA PRO A 395 9.42 0.53 1.96
C PRO A 395 9.18 -0.39 3.15
N SER A 396 7.92 -0.70 3.46
CA SER A 396 7.59 -1.54 4.60
C SER A 396 8.34 -2.87 4.58
N ALA A 397 8.86 -3.27 5.74
CA ALA A 397 9.50 -4.57 5.92
C ALA A 397 8.52 -5.72 5.61
N ALA A 398 7.21 -5.51 5.76
CA ALA A 398 6.19 -6.48 5.41
C ALA A 398 6.12 -6.77 3.91
N TYR A 399 6.53 -5.83 3.04
CA TYR A 399 6.64 -6.08 1.60
C TYR A 399 7.90 -6.87 1.24
N TRP A 400 8.97 -6.69 2.01
CA TRP A 400 10.27 -7.34 1.76
C TRP A 400 10.33 -8.78 2.29
N THR A 401 9.86 -9.00 3.52
CA THR A 401 9.96 -10.26 4.27
C THR A 401 8.91 -11.30 3.87
N THR A 402 8.18 -11.07 2.77
CA THR A 402 7.12 -11.96 2.24
C THR A 402 7.55 -13.40 1.96
N SER A 403 8.85 -13.70 1.97
CA SER A 403 9.39 -15.07 1.86
C SER A 403 9.46 -15.84 3.18
N LYS A 404 9.26 -15.19 4.32
CA LYS A 404 9.33 -15.76 5.67
C LYS A 404 8.04 -15.45 6.42
N ASP A 405 7.17 -16.45 6.58
CA ASP A 405 6.01 -16.52 7.48
C ASP A 405 4.96 -15.38 7.47
N THR A 406 5.09 -14.36 6.61
CA THR A 406 4.10 -13.28 6.48
C THR A 406 3.12 -13.60 5.35
N ASN A 407 1.82 -13.64 5.67
CA ASN A 407 0.72 -13.98 4.76
C ASN A 407 0.45 -12.94 3.63
N TYR A 408 1.45 -12.12 3.27
CA TYR A 408 1.29 -10.98 2.34
C TYR A 408 2.07 -11.12 1.03
N ALA A 409 2.63 -12.30 0.76
CA ALA A 409 3.26 -12.61 -0.53
C ALA A 409 2.19 -12.82 -1.62
N TYR A 410 2.40 -12.20 -2.79
CA TYR A 410 1.66 -12.57 -3.99
C TYR A 410 2.27 -13.83 -4.61
N ASP A 411 1.42 -14.79 -4.95
CA ASP A 411 1.76 -16.02 -5.67
C ASP A 411 0.78 -16.18 -6.84
N ASP A 412 1.31 -16.07 -8.06
CA ASP A 412 0.52 -16.10 -9.29
C ASP A 412 -0.07 -17.47 -9.60
N LYS A 413 0.44 -18.54 -8.97
CA LYS A 413 -0.08 -19.91 -9.04
C LYS A 413 -1.53 -19.98 -8.58
N TYR A 414 -1.91 -19.17 -7.59
CA TYR A 414 -3.25 -19.19 -6.98
C TYR A 414 -4.13 -18.05 -7.44
N ASP A 415 -3.74 -17.34 -8.48
CA ASP A 415 -4.52 -16.25 -9.05
C ASP A 415 -5.27 -16.71 -10.30
N TYR A 416 -6.57 -16.51 -10.31
CA TYR A 416 -7.47 -16.93 -11.39
C TYR A 416 -7.46 -15.93 -12.55
N ALA A 417 -7.81 -16.38 -13.76
CA ALA A 417 -8.11 -15.46 -14.85
C ALA A 417 -9.33 -14.60 -14.49
N TRP A 418 -9.40 -13.36 -15.00
CA TRP A 418 -10.47 -12.42 -14.66
C TRP A 418 -11.88 -12.98 -14.94
N GLU A 419 -12.02 -13.72 -16.04
CA GLU A 419 -13.27 -14.35 -16.47
C GLU A 419 -13.75 -15.43 -15.49
N ASP A 420 -12.82 -16.08 -14.78
CA ASP A 420 -13.12 -17.17 -13.85
C ASP A 420 -13.36 -16.65 -12.40
N LYS A 421 -13.25 -15.34 -12.17
CA LYS A 421 -13.50 -14.70 -10.88
C LYS A 421 -14.98 -14.33 -10.71
N GLN A 422 -15.41 -14.27 -9.45
CA GLN A 422 -16.76 -13.89 -9.04
C GLN A 422 -16.94 -12.36 -9.08
N ASP A 423 -18.13 -11.89 -9.48
CA ASP A 423 -18.55 -10.48 -9.42
C ASP A 423 -18.85 -10.04 -7.98
N THR A 424 -17.89 -10.23 -7.07
CA THR A 424 -18.03 -9.98 -5.63
C THR A 424 -16.98 -8.99 -5.16
N LEU A 425 -17.40 -8.03 -4.34
CA LEU A 425 -16.55 -7.12 -3.57
C LEU A 425 -16.19 -7.78 -2.24
N TYR A 426 -14.93 -8.20 -2.11
CA TYR A 426 -14.49 -9.07 -1.03
C TYR A 426 -13.58 -8.36 -0.01
N TRP A 427 -13.82 -8.62 1.28
CA TRP A 427 -12.93 -8.22 2.36
C TRP A 427 -12.95 -9.20 3.54
N ARG A 428 -11.76 -9.48 4.09
CA ARG A 428 -11.56 -10.12 5.39
C ARG A 428 -10.48 -9.38 6.15
N GLY A 429 -10.75 -9.08 7.42
CA GLY A 429 -9.76 -8.42 8.27
C GLY A 429 -10.09 -8.50 9.74
N THR A 430 -9.15 -8.05 10.55
CA THR A 430 -9.31 -7.96 12.00
C THR A 430 -9.98 -6.64 12.38
N VAL A 431 -10.66 -6.62 13.52
CA VAL A 431 -11.11 -5.36 14.13
C VAL A 431 -9.88 -4.50 14.47
N THR A 432 -9.97 -3.19 14.23
CA THR A 432 -8.93 -2.19 14.55
C THR A 432 -9.37 -1.19 15.62
N SER A 433 -10.57 -1.37 16.17
CA SER A 433 -11.16 -0.51 17.18
C SER A 433 -10.45 -0.64 18.54
N PRO A 434 -10.47 0.41 19.38
CA PRO A 434 -9.79 0.41 20.68
C PRO A 434 -10.29 -0.70 21.62
N PRO A 435 -9.50 -1.14 22.61
CA PRO A 435 -9.96 -2.09 23.62
C PRO A 435 -11.13 -1.55 24.47
N LEU A 436 -11.97 -2.46 24.99
CA LEU A 436 -13.15 -2.14 25.81
C LEU A 436 -12.83 -1.24 27.03
N GLY A 437 -13.79 -0.38 27.40
CA GLY A 437 -13.75 0.45 28.61
C GLY A 437 -13.83 1.96 28.35
N VAL A 438 -13.77 2.35 27.08
CA VAL A 438 -14.11 3.71 26.63
C VAL A 438 -15.51 3.64 26.03
N ASP A 439 -16.45 4.46 26.50
CA ASP A 439 -17.81 4.56 25.98
C ASP A 439 -17.75 5.28 24.61
N ILE A 440 -17.45 4.54 23.55
CA ILE A 440 -17.23 5.06 22.20
C ILE A 440 -18.20 4.43 21.22
N GLU A 441 -18.66 5.24 20.26
CA GLU A 441 -19.38 4.77 19.07
C GLU A 441 -18.41 4.03 18.13
N THR A 442 -17.89 2.86 18.56
CA THR A 442 -17.02 1.97 17.76
C THR A 442 -17.59 1.69 16.38
N GLN A 443 -18.92 1.70 16.27
CA GLN A 443 -19.67 1.49 15.05
C GLN A 443 -19.29 2.47 13.93
N ASN A 444 -18.77 3.65 14.26
CA ASN A 444 -18.41 4.66 13.27
C ASN A 444 -16.96 4.51 12.74
N MET A 445 -16.19 3.57 13.28
CA MET A 445 -14.82 3.33 12.87
C MET A 445 -14.75 2.66 11.49
N GLN A 446 -13.71 2.97 10.72
CA GLN A 446 -13.57 2.59 9.31
C GLN A 446 -13.94 1.13 9.01
N ARG A 447 -13.35 0.14 9.71
CA ARG A 447 -13.63 -1.28 9.43
C ARG A 447 -15.00 -1.73 9.89
N ASP A 448 -15.48 -1.21 11.02
CA ASP A 448 -16.82 -1.48 11.55
C ASP A 448 -17.89 -0.96 10.59
N ARG A 449 -17.72 0.27 10.09
CA ARG A 449 -18.57 0.82 9.03
C ARG A 449 -18.48 0.01 7.74
N LEU A 450 -17.30 -0.43 7.33
CA LEU A 450 -17.17 -1.22 6.10
C LEU A 450 -18.03 -2.49 6.15
N VAL A 451 -17.95 -3.24 7.26
CA VAL A 451 -18.71 -4.48 7.44
C VAL A 451 -20.20 -4.18 7.56
N ARG A 452 -20.59 -3.15 8.31
CA ARG A 452 -21.99 -2.75 8.49
C ARG A 452 -22.63 -2.21 7.20
N ASP A 453 -21.94 -1.31 6.49
CA ASP A 453 -22.46 -0.60 5.32
C ASP A 453 -22.52 -1.54 4.07
N LEU A 454 -21.95 -2.74 4.16
CA LEU A 454 -22.09 -3.84 3.20
C LEU A 454 -23.00 -4.96 3.70
N ASP A 455 -23.55 -4.85 4.90
CA ASP A 455 -24.43 -5.86 5.48
C ASP A 455 -25.87 -5.69 4.98
N ALA A 456 -26.43 -6.78 4.46
CA ALA A 456 -27.74 -6.75 3.82
C ALA A 456 -28.89 -6.43 4.80
N GLU A 457 -28.78 -6.85 6.07
CA GLU A 457 -29.78 -6.52 7.09
C GLU A 457 -29.79 -5.02 7.37
N PHE A 458 -28.60 -4.43 7.53
CA PHE A 458 -28.44 -2.99 7.70
C PHE A 458 -28.98 -2.22 6.47
N LEU A 459 -28.61 -2.64 5.26
CA LEU A 459 -29.06 -2.02 4.02
C LEU A 459 -30.56 -2.21 3.76
N GLY A 460 -31.19 -3.24 4.33
CA GLY A 460 -32.65 -3.44 4.24
C GLY A 460 -33.44 -2.31 4.90
N GLN A 461 -32.80 -1.50 5.74
CA GLN A 461 -33.40 -0.37 6.45
C GLN A 461 -32.85 0.99 5.97
N HIS A 462 -31.89 1.00 5.03
CA HIS A 462 -31.16 2.19 4.62
C HIS A 462 -31.05 2.28 3.09
N ASN A 463 -31.46 3.41 2.52
CA ASN A 463 -31.21 3.71 1.11
C ASN A 463 -29.81 4.29 0.93
N VAL A 464 -29.16 3.92 -0.17
CA VAL A 464 -27.92 4.55 -0.63
C VAL A 464 -28.19 5.36 -1.89
N THR A 465 -27.30 6.29 -2.20
CA THR A 465 -27.36 7.07 -3.44
C THR A 465 -26.28 6.57 -4.39
N ILE A 466 -26.66 6.21 -5.62
CA ILE A 466 -25.73 5.80 -6.66
C ILE A 466 -25.84 6.67 -7.91
N ILE A 467 -24.86 6.55 -8.79
CA ILE A 467 -24.91 7.10 -10.15
C ILE A 467 -25.61 6.09 -11.05
N GLY A 468 -26.69 6.51 -11.71
CA GLY A 468 -27.45 5.68 -12.63
C GLY A 468 -28.48 6.49 -13.43
N THR A 469 -29.11 5.84 -14.38
CA THR A 469 -30.08 6.47 -15.29
C THR A 469 -31.49 5.93 -15.09
N ASP A 470 -32.44 6.65 -15.66
CA ASP A 470 -33.80 6.14 -15.84
C ASP A 470 -33.75 5.06 -16.94
N PRO A 471 -34.32 3.86 -16.74
CA PRO A 471 -34.41 2.84 -17.79
C PRO A 471 -35.09 3.33 -19.07
N LEU A 472 -36.01 4.29 -19.01
CA LEU A 472 -36.66 4.89 -20.18
C LEU A 472 -35.72 5.85 -20.94
N HIS A 473 -34.65 6.29 -20.31
CA HIS A 473 -33.63 7.17 -20.87
C HIS A 473 -32.24 6.62 -20.51
N PRO A 474 -31.90 5.40 -21.00
CA PRO A 474 -30.67 4.72 -20.60
C PRO A 474 -29.46 5.53 -21.07
N ASN A 475 -28.39 5.55 -20.27
CA ASN A 475 -27.13 6.24 -20.59
C ASN A 475 -27.24 7.76 -20.73
N VAL A 476 -28.34 8.34 -20.24
CA VAL A 476 -28.56 9.79 -20.24
C VAL A 476 -28.35 10.36 -18.85
N TYR A 477 -27.10 10.78 -18.58
CA TYR A 477 -26.72 11.47 -17.35
C TYR A 477 -26.97 12.99 -17.50
N GLY A 478 -27.46 13.66 -16.44
CA GLY A 478 -27.51 15.14 -16.41
C GLY A 478 -28.78 15.86 -16.91
N ILE A 479 -29.87 15.15 -17.27
CA ILE A 479 -31.12 15.80 -17.73
C ILE A 479 -32.10 16.18 -16.59
N ASN A 480 -31.91 15.65 -15.38
CA ASN A 480 -32.77 15.89 -14.20
C ASN A 480 -32.05 16.77 -13.15
N PRO A 481 -32.76 17.47 -12.24
CA PRO A 481 -32.15 18.35 -11.23
C PRO A 481 -31.12 17.65 -10.30
N ASN A 482 -31.13 16.31 -10.27
CA ASN A 482 -30.20 15.48 -9.49
C ASN A 482 -29.04 14.89 -10.33
N ASN A 483 -28.88 15.27 -11.61
CA ASN A 483 -27.75 14.96 -12.49
C ASN A 483 -27.25 13.49 -12.48
N GLY A 484 -28.17 12.53 -12.52
CA GLY A 484 -27.81 11.09 -12.57
C GLY A 484 -27.64 10.42 -11.20
N LEU A 485 -27.84 11.13 -10.09
CA LEU A 485 -27.96 10.50 -8.77
C LEU A 485 -29.36 9.88 -8.61
N ARG A 486 -29.41 8.66 -8.06
CA ARG A 486 -30.62 7.87 -7.82
C ARG A 486 -30.55 7.19 -6.46
N ASN A 487 -31.70 7.10 -5.80
CA ASN A 487 -31.84 6.27 -4.60
C ASN A 487 -31.78 4.79 -5.01
N PHE A 488 -31.14 3.98 -4.17
CA PHE A 488 -30.94 2.57 -4.42
C PHE A 488 -31.13 1.78 -3.12
N GLN A 489 -32.00 0.77 -3.17
CA GLN A 489 -32.14 -0.22 -2.11
C GLN A 489 -31.17 -1.37 -2.40
N ALA A 490 -30.02 -1.32 -1.74
CA ALA A 490 -28.86 -2.14 -2.06
C ALA A 490 -28.81 -3.50 -1.33
N ALA A 491 -29.78 -3.81 -0.47
CA ALA A 491 -29.75 -5.00 0.39
C ALA A 491 -29.58 -6.31 -0.40
N GLN A 492 -30.45 -6.55 -1.38
CA GLN A 492 -30.36 -7.75 -2.22
C GLN A 492 -29.08 -7.76 -3.06
N TYR A 493 -28.74 -6.61 -3.64
CA TYR A 493 -27.52 -6.47 -4.44
C TYR A 493 -26.24 -6.73 -3.62
N ALA A 494 -26.21 -6.32 -2.35
CA ALA A 494 -25.11 -6.59 -1.45
C ALA A 494 -24.98 -8.09 -1.11
N LEU A 495 -26.10 -8.82 -0.97
CA LEU A 495 -26.07 -10.30 -0.80
C LEU A 495 -25.43 -11.00 -2.00
N ASP A 496 -25.71 -10.50 -3.21
CA ASP A 496 -25.26 -11.13 -4.44
C ASP A 496 -23.81 -10.72 -4.82
N HIS A 497 -23.39 -9.50 -4.44
CA HIS A 497 -22.17 -8.88 -4.96
C HIS A 497 -21.19 -8.35 -3.90
N SER A 498 -21.40 -8.59 -2.60
CA SER A 498 -20.44 -8.20 -1.57
C SER A 498 -20.26 -9.25 -0.48
N ASP A 499 -19.04 -9.35 0.03
CA ASP A 499 -18.70 -10.19 1.17
C ASP A 499 -17.57 -9.56 1.99
N ALA A 500 -17.94 -8.73 2.97
CA ALA A 500 -17.01 -8.09 3.91
C ALA A 500 -17.31 -8.54 5.34
N LYS A 501 -16.38 -9.27 5.96
CA LYS A 501 -16.57 -9.83 7.31
C LYS A 501 -15.29 -9.78 8.16
N PHE A 502 -15.46 -9.65 9.47
CA PHE A 502 -14.36 -9.76 10.42
C PHE A 502 -13.92 -11.22 10.61
N VAL A 503 -12.62 -11.44 10.83
CA VAL A 503 -12.04 -12.77 11.11
C VAL A 503 -11.55 -12.95 12.54
N SER A 504 -11.26 -11.84 13.24
CA SER A 504 -10.96 -11.84 14.66
C SER A 504 -11.10 -10.44 15.25
N GLY A 505 -11.19 -10.36 16.57
CA GLY A 505 -11.22 -9.10 17.30
C GLY A 505 -9.86 -8.40 17.44
N GLY A 506 -8.79 -8.97 16.87
CA GLY A 506 -7.44 -8.43 17.06
C GLY A 506 -7.10 -8.28 18.54
N TRP A 507 -6.72 -7.06 18.94
CA TRP A 507 -6.28 -6.73 20.30
C TRP A 507 -7.40 -6.79 21.36
N CYS A 508 -8.67 -6.59 20.99
CA CYS A 508 -9.79 -6.71 21.94
C CYS A 508 -10.30 -8.15 22.11
N GLY A 509 -9.77 -9.11 21.34
CA GLY A 509 -10.09 -10.54 21.48
C GLY A 509 -11.57 -10.84 21.23
N GLU A 510 -12.16 -11.73 22.05
CA GLU A 510 -13.59 -12.07 21.96
C GLU A 510 -14.51 -10.95 22.47
N ASN A 511 -13.95 -9.94 23.14
CA ASN A 511 -14.69 -8.93 23.86
C ASN A 511 -14.97 -7.66 23.02
N CYS A 512 -14.66 -7.63 21.73
CA CYS A 512 -14.95 -6.44 20.90
C CYS A 512 -16.45 -6.22 20.75
N ASP A 513 -16.91 -4.97 20.85
CA ASP A 513 -18.27 -4.60 20.44
C ASP A 513 -18.37 -4.70 18.91
N LYS A 514 -19.40 -5.40 18.42
CA LYS A 514 -19.55 -5.77 17.00
C LYS A 514 -20.73 -5.01 16.41
N SER A 515 -20.48 -4.25 15.35
CA SER A 515 -21.54 -3.60 14.58
C SER A 515 -21.81 -4.33 13.26
N GLY A 516 -23.09 -4.48 12.91
CA GLY A 516 -23.54 -5.11 11.65
C GLY A 516 -24.02 -6.56 11.85
N GLY A 517 -25.23 -6.86 11.37
CA GLY A 517 -25.96 -8.11 11.57
C GLY A 517 -25.34 -9.34 10.90
N SER A 518 -24.22 -9.84 11.41
CA SER A 518 -23.91 -11.28 11.44
C SER A 518 -22.82 -11.52 12.48
N SER A 519 -23.23 -12.07 13.61
CA SER A 519 -22.55 -12.08 14.91
C SER A 519 -21.27 -12.92 15.01
N ASP A 520 -20.84 -13.60 13.95
CA ASP A 520 -19.76 -14.59 14.03
C ASP A 520 -18.54 -14.19 13.18
N PHE A 521 -17.38 -14.14 13.85
CA PHE A 521 -16.10 -14.06 13.15
C PHE A 521 -16.02 -15.19 12.13
N GLN A 522 -15.68 -14.83 10.90
CA GLN A 522 -15.48 -15.80 9.83
C GLN A 522 -14.07 -16.37 9.89
N ASN A 523 -13.89 -17.54 9.29
CA ASN A 523 -12.55 -18.11 9.19
C ASN A 523 -11.62 -17.17 8.41
N PRO A 524 -10.35 -17.00 8.85
CA PRO A 524 -9.34 -16.29 8.07
C PRO A 524 -9.19 -16.90 6.69
N THR A 525 -9.09 -16.05 5.67
CA THR A 525 -8.84 -16.48 4.28
C THR A 525 -7.46 -16.08 3.83
N SER A 526 -6.76 -16.97 3.12
CA SER A 526 -5.50 -16.65 2.45
C SER A 526 -5.70 -15.59 1.36
N LEU A 527 -4.60 -15.00 0.87
CA LEU A 527 -4.65 -14.11 -0.30
C LEU A 527 -5.20 -14.84 -1.53
N ALA A 528 -4.81 -16.10 -1.73
CA ALA A 528 -5.32 -16.95 -2.80
C ALA A 528 -6.85 -17.05 -2.83
N GLU A 529 -7.48 -17.23 -1.66
CA GLU A 529 -8.94 -17.26 -1.57
C GLU A 529 -9.58 -15.89 -1.88
N GLN A 530 -8.92 -14.79 -1.52
CA GLN A 530 -9.36 -13.44 -1.87
C GLN A 530 -9.35 -13.22 -3.39
N PHE A 531 -8.34 -13.77 -4.09
CA PHE A 531 -8.19 -13.65 -5.55
C PHE A 531 -9.24 -14.41 -6.38
N LYS A 532 -10.19 -15.11 -5.76
CA LYS A 532 -11.37 -15.66 -6.45
C LYS A 532 -12.38 -14.59 -6.83
N ASN A 533 -12.23 -13.37 -6.31
CA ASN A 533 -13.17 -12.27 -6.47
C ASN A 533 -12.61 -11.20 -7.41
N ARG A 534 -13.47 -10.59 -8.24
CA ARG A 534 -13.06 -9.51 -9.16
C ARG A 534 -12.70 -8.24 -8.43
N PHE A 535 -13.33 -7.93 -7.29
CA PHE A 535 -13.07 -6.69 -6.55
C PHE A 535 -12.57 -7.02 -5.13
N ILE A 536 -11.44 -6.45 -4.73
CA ILE A 536 -10.81 -6.73 -3.44
C ILE A 536 -10.51 -5.43 -2.68
N LEU A 537 -11.05 -5.33 -1.46
CA LEU A 537 -10.95 -4.11 -0.65
C LEU A 537 -9.65 -4.05 0.15
N ASP A 538 -9.00 -2.89 0.07
CA ASP A 538 -7.89 -2.48 0.90
C ASP A 538 -8.31 -1.29 1.77
N VAL A 539 -8.31 -1.49 3.09
CA VAL A 539 -8.63 -0.45 4.06
C VAL A 539 -7.59 -0.49 5.18
N ASP A 540 -7.35 0.67 5.78
CA ASP A 540 -6.30 0.83 6.77
C ASP A 540 -6.46 -0.11 7.96
N GLY A 541 -5.32 -0.44 8.56
CA GLY A 541 -5.23 -1.10 9.84
C GLY A 541 -5.19 -0.10 10.97
N ASP A 542 -4.41 -0.45 11.98
CA ASP A 542 -3.94 0.52 12.97
C ASP A 542 -2.94 1.55 12.35
N GLY A 543 -2.40 1.21 11.17
CA GLY A 543 -1.60 2.05 10.28
C GLY A 543 -1.84 1.62 8.83
N ILE A 544 -0.79 1.60 8.00
CA ILE A 544 -0.88 1.13 6.61
C ILE A 544 -1.37 -0.32 6.49
N SER A 545 -1.96 -0.67 5.35
CA SER A 545 -2.33 -2.05 5.01
C SER A 545 -1.21 -2.75 4.25
N ALA A 546 -0.54 -3.71 4.90
CA ALA A 546 0.48 -4.55 4.28
C ALA A 546 -0.04 -5.46 3.15
N ARG A 547 -1.36 -5.56 2.94
CA ARG A 547 -1.97 -6.37 1.87
C ARG A 547 -1.86 -5.69 0.50
N PHE A 548 -1.85 -4.35 0.47
CA PHE A 548 -2.14 -3.58 -0.74
C PHE A 548 -1.25 -3.94 -1.92
N ARG A 549 0.05 -4.13 -1.68
CA ARG A 549 1.01 -4.54 -2.71
C ARG A 549 0.62 -5.86 -3.37
N ALA A 550 0.25 -6.88 -2.61
CA ALA A 550 -0.16 -8.17 -3.17
C ALA A 550 -1.51 -8.09 -3.89
N LEU A 551 -2.43 -7.26 -3.39
CA LEU A 551 -3.71 -7.02 -4.07
C LEU A 551 -3.48 -6.36 -5.44
N LEU A 552 -2.60 -5.36 -5.53
CA LEU A 552 -2.21 -4.73 -6.80
C LEU A 552 -1.56 -5.71 -7.79
N GLN A 553 -0.74 -6.64 -7.31
CA GLN A 553 -0.09 -7.63 -8.17
C GLN A 553 -1.07 -8.67 -8.73
N SER A 554 -2.23 -8.85 -8.08
CA SER A 554 -3.23 -9.82 -8.50
C SER A 554 -3.98 -9.43 -9.78
N ARG A 555 -4.68 -10.38 -10.38
CA ARG A 555 -5.61 -10.17 -11.50
C ARG A 555 -6.98 -9.68 -11.04
N SER A 556 -7.15 -9.32 -9.78
CA SER A 556 -8.36 -8.70 -9.26
C SER A 556 -8.21 -7.17 -9.26
N LEU A 557 -9.32 -6.44 -9.21
CA LEU A 557 -9.35 -4.99 -9.13
C LEU A 557 -9.25 -4.53 -7.67
N PRO A 558 -8.14 -3.89 -7.25
CA PRO A 558 -8.03 -3.36 -5.90
C PRO A 558 -8.87 -2.09 -5.74
N VAL A 559 -9.56 -2.02 -4.61
CA VAL A 559 -10.39 -0.89 -4.20
C VAL A 559 -9.85 -0.37 -2.86
N LYS A 560 -9.24 0.82 -2.83
CA LYS A 560 -8.47 1.32 -1.68
C LYS A 560 -9.13 2.50 -0.97
N SER A 561 -9.27 2.43 0.35
CA SER A 561 -9.61 3.54 1.26
C SER A 561 -8.50 3.71 2.29
N THR A 562 -7.84 4.87 2.32
CA THR A 562 -6.69 5.08 3.22
C THR A 562 -6.54 6.53 3.66
N LEU A 563 -5.90 6.75 4.81
CA LEU A 563 -5.34 8.02 5.29
C LEU A 563 -3.85 8.17 4.98
N PHE A 564 -3.17 7.08 4.64
CA PHE A 564 -1.71 7.02 4.63
C PHE A 564 -1.13 7.16 3.23
N LYS A 565 0.00 7.86 3.16
CA LYS A 565 0.98 7.76 2.09
C LYS A 565 2.04 6.75 2.48
N GLU A 566 2.54 6.05 1.48
CA GLU A 566 3.62 5.07 1.55
C GLU A 566 4.67 5.43 0.49
N TRP A 567 5.85 4.80 0.55
CA TRP A 567 6.95 5.04 -0.41
C TRP A 567 6.51 4.93 -1.89
N HIS A 568 5.51 4.09 -2.18
CA HIS A 568 5.02 3.86 -3.53
C HIS A 568 3.87 4.78 -3.96
N SER A 569 3.37 5.68 -3.12
CA SER A 569 2.21 6.53 -3.45
C SER A 569 2.44 7.38 -4.70
N SER A 570 3.67 7.86 -4.96
CA SER A 570 4.02 8.62 -6.17
C SER A 570 4.12 7.78 -7.46
N ARG A 571 4.03 6.45 -7.35
CA ARG A 571 4.12 5.51 -8.47
C ARG A 571 2.75 5.05 -8.96
N LEU A 572 1.68 5.27 -8.18
CA LEU A 572 0.37 4.66 -8.41
C LEU A 572 -0.69 5.73 -8.66
N PHE A 573 -1.49 5.49 -9.69
CA PHE A 573 -2.55 6.39 -10.14
C PHE A 573 -3.92 5.77 -9.89
N ALA A 574 -4.75 6.46 -9.12
CA ALA A 574 -6.15 6.12 -8.94
C ALA A 574 -6.90 6.19 -10.28
N TRP A 575 -7.85 5.27 -10.48
CA TRP A 575 -8.59 4.99 -11.72
C TRP A 575 -7.74 4.44 -12.89
N VAL A 576 -6.43 4.26 -12.70
CA VAL A 576 -5.54 3.60 -13.67
C VAL A 576 -5.07 2.24 -13.14
N HIS A 577 -4.67 2.19 -11.87
CA HIS A 577 -4.10 1.01 -11.22
C HIS A 577 -4.99 0.42 -10.13
N TYR A 578 -5.90 1.23 -9.57
CA TYR A 578 -6.83 0.84 -8.51
C TYR A 578 -8.00 1.85 -8.45
N VAL A 579 -9.10 1.47 -7.81
CA VAL A 579 -10.23 2.36 -7.53
C VAL A 579 -10.06 3.02 -6.15
N PRO A 580 -10.10 4.35 -6.03
CA PRO A 580 -10.07 5.03 -4.74
C PRO A 580 -11.46 5.08 -4.08
N LEU A 581 -11.51 4.92 -2.75
CA LEU A 581 -12.68 5.15 -1.91
C LEU A 581 -12.37 6.21 -0.86
N SER A 582 -13.37 7.02 -0.51
CA SER A 582 -13.25 7.91 0.64
C SER A 582 -13.30 7.12 1.94
N ILE A 583 -12.86 7.72 3.06
CA ILE A 583 -13.09 7.15 4.39
C ILE A 583 -14.60 7.05 4.70
N GLU A 584 -15.44 7.80 4.00
CA GLU A 584 -16.91 7.80 4.14
C GLU A 584 -17.60 6.68 3.36
N TYR A 585 -16.91 5.99 2.42
CA TYR A 585 -17.46 4.89 1.60
C TYR A 585 -18.66 5.21 0.69
N ARG A 586 -18.91 6.50 0.43
CA ARG A 586 -20.04 6.95 -0.42
C ARG A 586 -19.96 6.42 -1.85
N GLU A 587 -18.75 6.10 -2.31
CA GLU A 587 -18.46 5.64 -3.66
C GLU A 587 -18.85 4.16 -3.90
N ILE A 588 -18.94 3.32 -2.85
CA ILE A 588 -18.89 1.85 -2.96
C ILE A 588 -19.92 1.32 -3.96
N PHE A 589 -21.20 1.63 -3.76
CA PHE A 589 -22.26 1.11 -4.62
C PHE A 589 -22.25 1.75 -6.01
N SER A 590 -21.89 3.02 -6.14
CA SER A 590 -21.74 3.66 -7.46
C SER A 590 -20.66 2.97 -8.31
N MET A 591 -19.53 2.59 -7.69
CA MET A 591 -18.47 1.85 -8.37
C MET A 591 -18.86 0.40 -8.66
N LEU A 592 -19.47 -0.28 -7.69
CA LEU A 592 -19.82 -1.69 -7.86
C LEU A 592 -20.90 -1.88 -8.93
N THR A 593 -21.95 -1.05 -8.93
CA THR A 593 -22.99 -1.09 -9.99
C THR A 593 -22.45 -0.64 -11.33
N TYR A 594 -21.46 0.26 -11.40
CA TYR A 594 -20.82 0.64 -12.65
C TYR A 594 -20.14 -0.57 -13.31
N HIS A 595 -19.32 -1.34 -12.57
CA HIS A 595 -18.58 -2.46 -13.14
C HIS A 595 -19.39 -3.73 -13.35
N VAL A 596 -20.34 -4.03 -12.46
CA VAL A 596 -21.16 -5.26 -12.52
C VAL A 596 -22.44 -5.04 -13.32
N GLY A 597 -22.94 -3.80 -13.39
CA GLY A 597 -24.23 -3.44 -13.99
C GLY A 597 -25.40 -3.63 -13.02
N TYR A 598 -26.52 -2.99 -13.32
CA TYR A 598 -27.76 -3.14 -12.56
C TYR A 598 -28.99 -2.84 -13.42
N GLY A 599 -30.04 -3.67 -13.28
CA GLY A 599 -31.32 -3.50 -13.97
C GLY A 599 -31.29 -3.82 -15.47
N ASN A 600 -32.36 -3.46 -16.18
CA ASN A 600 -32.52 -3.65 -17.62
C ASN A 600 -32.92 -2.33 -18.32
N ALA A 601 -32.30 -2.02 -19.45
CA ALA A 601 -32.61 -0.86 -20.30
C ALA A 601 -34.02 -0.92 -20.93
N GLU A 602 -34.65 -2.10 -20.97
CA GLU A 602 -36.05 -2.27 -21.40
C GLU A 602 -37.08 -1.97 -20.29
N GLY A 603 -36.60 -1.58 -19.10
CA GLY A 603 -37.41 -1.31 -17.92
C GLY A 603 -37.43 -2.47 -16.92
N ASN A 604 -37.50 -2.13 -15.63
CA ASN A 604 -37.58 -3.10 -14.53
C ASN A 604 -39.04 -3.44 -14.14
N ASP A 605 -40.03 -2.89 -14.86
CA ASP A 605 -41.47 -2.96 -14.55
C ASP A 605 -42.08 -4.37 -14.59
N ARG A 606 -41.34 -5.35 -15.12
CA ARG A 606 -41.78 -6.75 -15.29
C ARG A 606 -41.01 -7.76 -14.42
N GLY A 607 -40.11 -7.29 -13.55
CA GLY A 607 -39.26 -8.12 -12.68
C GLY A 607 -39.67 -8.11 -11.21
N GLU A 608 -38.95 -8.90 -10.39
CA GLU A 608 -39.16 -9.02 -8.94
C GLU A 608 -38.68 -7.78 -8.14
N ASP A 609 -37.82 -6.93 -8.72
CA ASP A 609 -37.26 -5.73 -8.07
C ASP A 609 -38.04 -4.45 -8.43
N TRP A 610 -39.31 -4.39 -8.01
CA TRP A 610 -40.16 -3.20 -8.17
C TRP A 610 -39.62 -1.98 -7.40
N VAL A 611 -38.76 -2.23 -6.41
CA VAL A 611 -38.27 -1.27 -5.45
C VAL A 611 -37.27 -0.30 -6.10
N ASN A 612 -36.48 -0.81 -7.03
CA ASN A 612 -35.49 -0.07 -7.81
C ASN A 612 -35.93 0.09 -9.28
N LYS A 613 -37.24 0.14 -9.54
CA LYS A 613 -37.79 0.09 -10.90
C LYS A 613 -37.30 1.20 -11.84
N ASP A 614 -36.96 2.37 -11.29
CA ASP A 614 -36.56 3.57 -12.04
C ASP A 614 -35.02 3.71 -12.14
N LEU A 615 -34.29 2.60 -11.99
CA LEU A 615 -32.83 2.57 -11.96
C LEU A 615 -32.25 1.59 -13.00
N TYR A 616 -31.38 2.11 -13.84
CA TYR A 616 -30.53 1.35 -14.75
C TYR A 616 -29.08 1.79 -14.63
N VAL A 617 -28.15 0.83 -14.63
CA VAL A 617 -26.71 1.06 -14.74
C VAL A 617 -26.15 0.06 -15.75
N GLN A 618 -25.64 0.58 -16.86
CA GLN A 618 -24.95 -0.25 -17.85
C GLN A 618 -23.72 -0.91 -17.21
N ARG A 619 -23.46 -2.17 -17.56
CA ARG A 619 -22.28 -2.92 -17.10
C ARG A 619 -21.01 -2.43 -17.81
N HIS A 620 -19.97 -2.13 -17.04
CA HIS A 620 -18.63 -1.68 -17.47
C HIS A 620 -17.53 -2.64 -16.97
N GLU A 621 -17.65 -3.90 -17.36
CA GLU A 621 -16.75 -4.96 -16.91
C GLU A 621 -15.35 -4.86 -17.54
N PHE A 622 -15.28 -4.41 -18.79
CA PHE A 622 -14.02 -4.22 -19.49
C PHE A 622 -13.14 -3.19 -18.79
N GLU A 623 -13.72 -2.06 -18.36
CA GLU A 623 -13.05 -1.02 -17.60
C GLU A 623 -12.49 -1.54 -16.28
N GLY A 624 -13.26 -2.38 -15.57
CA GLY A 624 -12.81 -3.00 -14.32
C GLY A 624 -11.61 -3.93 -14.56
N ARG A 625 -11.70 -4.77 -15.60
CA ARG A 625 -10.62 -5.66 -16.03
C ARG A 625 -9.37 -4.89 -16.45
N LEU A 626 -9.55 -3.78 -17.16
CA LEU A 626 -8.48 -2.93 -17.65
C LEU A 626 -7.67 -2.31 -16.49
N ILE A 627 -8.35 -1.76 -15.49
CA ILE A 627 -7.70 -1.18 -14.31
C ILE A 627 -6.95 -2.28 -13.54
N ALA A 628 -7.56 -3.45 -13.36
CA ALA A 628 -6.91 -4.61 -12.71
C ALA A 628 -5.64 -5.05 -13.48
N LYS A 629 -5.73 -5.15 -14.81
CA LYS A 629 -4.59 -5.47 -15.68
C LYS A 629 -3.45 -4.48 -15.49
N ARG A 630 -3.74 -3.19 -15.66
CA ARG A 630 -2.75 -2.11 -15.56
C ARG A 630 -2.12 -2.06 -14.17
N GLY A 631 -2.92 -2.21 -13.12
CA GLY A 631 -2.46 -2.34 -11.73
C GLY A 631 -1.44 -3.46 -11.56
N SER A 632 -1.77 -4.66 -12.02
CA SER A 632 -0.90 -5.85 -11.96
C SER A 632 0.39 -5.68 -12.75
N GLU A 633 0.28 -5.30 -14.03
CA GLU A 633 1.43 -5.12 -14.92
C GLU A 633 2.37 -4.01 -14.45
N TRP A 634 1.83 -2.93 -13.90
CA TRP A 634 2.63 -1.82 -13.38
C TRP A 634 3.27 -2.16 -12.04
N ALA A 635 2.53 -2.78 -11.11
CA ALA A 635 3.09 -3.23 -9.84
C ALA A 635 4.26 -4.21 -10.03
N ALA A 636 4.19 -5.08 -11.06
CA ALA A 636 5.26 -5.98 -11.44
C ALA A 636 6.52 -5.27 -11.98
N LYS A 637 6.44 -3.98 -12.32
CA LYS A 637 7.56 -3.18 -12.85
C LYS A 637 8.15 -2.18 -11.84
N VAL A 638 7.33 -1.63 -10.94
CA VAL A 638 7.76 -0.51 -10.07
C VAL A 638 7.62 -0.76 -8.58
N LEU A 639 7.06 -1.90 -8.17
CA LEU A 639 6.94 -2.30 -6.75
C LEU A 639 7.72 -3.58 -6.43
N ARG A 640 8.73 -3.93 -7.24
CA ARG A 640 9.55 -5.12 -7.01
C ARG A 640 10.49 -4.91 -5.83
N ARG A 641 11.14 -5.98 -5.36
CA ARG A 641 12.19 -5.89 -4.33
C ARG A 641 13.32 -4.99 -4.82
N GLU A 642 13.67 -5.11 -6.08
CA GLU A 642 14.68 -4.29 -6.75
C GLU A 642 14.34 -2.79 -6.71
N ASP A 643 13.06 -2.44 -6.89
CA ASP A 643 12.61 -1.04 -6.82
C ASP A 643 12.67 -0.50 -5.38
N MET A 644 12.41 -1.34 -4.37
CA MET A 644 12.59 -1.00 -2.95
C MET A 644 14.06 -0.76 -2.61
N GLU A 645 14.97 -1.64 -3.08
CA GLU A 645 16.42 -1.47 -2.88
C GLU A 645 16.91 -0.15 -3.52
N VAL A 646 16.46 0.15 -4.74
CA VAL A 646 16.87 1.38 -5.44
C VAL A 646 16.33 2.62 -4.75
N TYR A 647 15.10 2.57 -4.23
CA TYR A 647 14.53 3.64 -3.41
C TYR A 647 15.33 3.83 -2.12
N MET A 648 15.62 2.75 -1.39
CA MET A 648 16.40 2.80 -0.15
C MET A 648 17.84 3.28 -0.39
N TYR A 649 18.47 2.86 -1.48
CA TYR A 649 19.81 3.33 -1.83
C TYR A 649 19.79 4.83 -2.11
N ARG A 650 18.81 5.33 -2.86
CA ARG A 650 18.68 6.77 -3.08
C ARG A 650 18.45 7.52 -1.77
N LEU A 651 17.50 7.05 -0.96
CA LEU A 651 17.12 7.64 0.31
C LEU A 651 18.32 7.78 1.25
N LEU A 652 19.14 6.73 1.37
CA LEU A 652 20.29 6.73 2.28
C LEU A 652 21.48 7.52 1.75
N LEU A 653 21.65 7.69 0.44
CA LEU A 653 22.62 8.65 -0.11
C LEU A 653 22.21 10.10 0.20
N GLU A 654 20.94 10.44 0.01
CA GLU A 654 20.42 11.79 0.32
C GLU A 654 20.48 12.06 1.82
N TYR A 655 20.04 11.09 2.66
CA TYR A 655 20.12 11.20 4.12
C TYR A 655 21.57 11.29 4.61
N GLY A 656 22.48 10.48 4.03
CA GLY A 656 23.91 10.55 4.32
C GLY A 656 24.50 11.93 4.06
N ARG A 657 24.02 12.63 3.02
CA ARG A 657 24.39 14.04 2.79
C ARG A 657 23.77 14.98 3.82
N ILE A 658 22.49 14.81 4.17
CA ILE A 658 21.79 15.67 5.14
C ILE A 658 22.54 15.74 6.48
N ILE A 659 23.10 14.61 6.91
CA ILE A 659 23.83 14.47 8.18
C ILE A 659 25.32 14.77 8.08
N ASP A 660 25.85 15.21 6.94
CA ASP A 660 27.27 15.55 6.79
C ASP A 660 27.54 16.99 7.22
N ASP A 661 28.64 17.24 7.95
CA ASP A 661 29.03 18.61 8.34
C ASP A 661 29.48 19.45 7.13
N ASP A 662 29.93 18.82 6.03
CA ASP A 662 30.33 19.45 4.75
C ASP A 662 29.22 19.35 3.68
N ARG A 663 27.96 19.12 4.07
CA ARG A 663 26.82 18.83 3.16
C ARG A 663 26.60 19.83 2.01
N ASP A 664 27.02 21.08 2.19
CA ASP A 664 26.92 22.13 1.17
C ASP A 664 28.02 22.03 0.10
N ASN A 665 29.15 21.38 0.39
CA ASN A 665 30.30 21.27 -0.52
C ASN A 665 30.56 19.84 -1.04
N ILE A 666 29.71 18.88 -0.68
CA ILE A 666 29.76 17.51 -1.20
C ILE A 666 28.61 17.24 -2.18
N GLY A 667 28.86 16.36 -3.14
CA GLY A 667 27.91 15.99 -4.17
C GLY A 667 28.58 15.40 -5.40
N TYR A 668 27.78 14.93 -6.34
CA TYR A 668 28.25 14.50 -7.65
C TYR A 668 28.52 15.71 -8.56
N PRO A 669 29.78 15.96 -9.00
CA PRO A 669 30.16 17.18 -9.72
C PRO A 669 30.01 17.07 -11.24
N GLY A 670 29.96 15.85 -11.80
CA GLY A 670 29.90 15.63 -13.25
C GLY A 670 28.58 16.09 -13.88
N ASP A 671 28.53 16.22 -15.20
CA ASP A 671 27.28 16.46 -15.93
C ASP A 671 26.56 15.15 -16.33
N GLY A 672 27.14 14.00 -15.97
CA GLY A 672 26.61 12.66 -16.22
C GLY A 672 27.07 12.02 -17.53
N SER A 673 27.68 12.78 -18.44
CA SER A 673 28.08 12.30 -19.76
C SER A 673 29.12 11.18 -19.69
N GLU A 674 29.99 11.19 -18.67
CA GLU A 674 31.04 10.17 -18.48
C GLU A 674 30.50 8.79 -18.09
N VAL A 675 29.26 8.72 -17.61
CA VAL A 675 28.57 7.47 -17.26
C VAL A 675 27.70 6.96 -18.41
N ASP A 676 27.23 7.87 -19.25
CA ASP A 676 26.45 7.60 -20.45
C ASP A 676 27.32 6.99 -21.56
N GLU A 677 28.56 7.46 -21.68
CA GLU A 677 29.59 6.86 -22.51
C GLU A 677 30.06 5.54 -21.90
N ARG A 678 29.50 4.39 -22.33
CA ARG A 678 30.26 3.13 -22.23
C ARG A 678 31.23 3.02 -23.40
N PRO A 679 32.45 2.49 -23.19
CA PRO A 679 33.28 2.00 -24.28
C PRO A 679 32.48 0.94 -25.05
N GLN A 680 32.29 1.16 -26.34
CA GLN A 680 32.21 0.03 -27.25
C GLN A 680 33.57 -0.67 -27.20
N ASP A 681 33.56 -1.99 -27.08
CA ASP A 681 34.70 -2.90 -26.91
C ASP A 681 35.35 -3.03 -25.53
N GLY A 682 35.46 -4.29 -25.11
CA GLY A 682 36.05 -4.77 -23.86
C GLY A 682 37.53 -4.45 -23.74
N THR A 683 37.83 -3.21 -23.34
CA THR A 683 39.18 -2.81 -22.95
C THR A 683 39.15 -2.32 -21.51
N GLU A 684 39.93 -2.98 -20.65
CA GLU A 684 40.17 -2.61 -19.27
C GLU A 684 40.49 -1.11 -19.13
N ILE A 685 39.85 -0.46 -18.17
CA ILE A 685 40.17 0.91 -17.75
C ILE A 685 41.59 0.90 -17.18
N LYS A 686 42.57 1.32 -17.98
CA LYS A 686 43.86 1.80 -17.44
C LYS A 686 43.62 3.17 -16.80
N THR A 687 43.66 3.19 -15.47
CA THR A 687 43.80 4.38 -14.63
C THR A 687 44.75 5.41 -15.27
N ALA A 688 44.25 6.62 -15.52
CA ALA A 688 45.05 7.76 -15.91
C ALA A 688 45.95 8.19 -14.74
N ARG A 689 47.24 7.84 -14.80
CA ARG A 689 48.26 8.51 -13.99
C ARG A 689 48.50 9.91 -14.54
N LEU A 690 48.39 10.89 -13.65
CA LEU A 690 48.98 12.22 -13.80
C LEU A 690 50.42 12.10 -14.30
N LYS A 691 50.70 12.76 -15.43
CA LYS A 691 52.06 12.89 -15.98
C LYS A 691 52.75 14.06 -15.29
N ASP A 692 53.59 13.75 -14.30
CA ASP A 692 54.78 14.55 -14.03
C ASP A 692 55.98 13.91 -14.75
N LYS A 693 56.57 14.69 -15.67
CA LYS A 693 57.83 14.37 -16.32
C LYS A 693 58.97 14.87 -15.42
N HIS A 694 59.82 13.98 -14.92
CA HIS A 694 61.29 14.04 -15.11
C HIS A 694 62.09 12.95 -14.35
N LEU A 695 63.18 12.55 -15.01
CA LEU A 695 64.36 11.77 -14.59
C LEU A 695 64.30 10.22 -14.42
N ALA A 696 64.65 9.56 -15.52
CA ALA A 696 65.63 8.47 -15.73
C ALA A 696 66.15 7.58 -14.55
N SER A 697 65.98 6.26 -14.73
CA SER A 697 67.05 5.24 -14.93
C SER A 697 66.86 3.90 -14.18
N LYS A 698 66.85 2.82 -14.98
CA LYS A 698 67.46 1.47 -14.87
C LYS A 698 67.13 0.46 -13.74
N ASP A 699 67.12 -0.79 -14.22
CA ASP A 699 67.29 -2.12 -13.60
C ASP A 699 66.05 -2.83 -13.03
N THR A 700 65.45 -3.82 -13.70
CA THR A 700 65.83 -5.22 -14.05
C THR A 700 65.46 -6.31 -13.02
N THR A 701 64.48 -7.14 -13.43
CA THR A 701 64.41 -8.61 -13.33
C THR A 701 64.03 -9.34 -12.02
N MET A 702 63.26 -10.44 -12.25
CA MET A 702 63.05 -11.64 -11.42
C MET A 702 62.01 -11.50 -10.29
N LEU A 703 61.01 -12.37 -10.08
CA LEU A 703 60.82 -13.79 -10.43
C LEU A 703 59.31 -14.10 -10.36
N ASP A 704 58.79 -14.70 -11.42
CA ASP A 704 57.54 -15.46 -11.43
C ASP A 704 57.95 -16.90 -11.76
N LYS A 705 57.85 -17.81 -10.78
CA LYS A 705 58.01 -19.28 -10.88
C LYS A 705 58.04 -19.91 -9.48
N ALA A 706 56.89 -20.37 -9.00
CA ALA A 706 56.77 -21.63 -8.25
C ALA A 706 55.32 -21.86 -7.77
N ALA A 707 54.50 -22.41 -8.66
CA ALA A 707 53.35 -23.20 -8.27
C ALA A 707 53.58 -24.66 -8.72
N GLN A 708 53.19 -25.60 -7.85
CA GLN A 708 52.97 -27.04 -8.10
C GLN A 708 54.18 -27.99 -8.18
N LYS A 709 54.53 -28.60 -7.02
CA LYS A 709 54.95 -30.02 -6.79
C LYS A 709 55.44 -30.11 -5.32
N ILE A 710 54.97 -30.96 -4.40
CA ILE A 710 54.80 -32.42 -4.41
C ILE A 710 53.93 -32.85 -3.20
N PHE A 711 53.10 -33.86 -3.45
CA PHE A 711 52.30 -34.63 -2.49
C PHE A 711 53.11 -35.83 -1.93
N ARG A 712 52.76 -36.26 -0.70
CA ARG A 712 53.06 -37.53 0.02
C ARG A 712 54.41 -37.70 0.74
N GLN A 713 54.34 -37.73 2.08
CA GLN A 713 54.46 -38.97 2.86
C GLN A 713 53.85 -38.79 4.26
N GLU A 714 53.21 -39.85 4.75
CA GLU A 714 52.29 -39.93 5.91
C GLU A 714 52.94 -40.37 7.25
N LEU A 715 52.11 -40.27 8.30
CA LEU A 715 52.06 -41.01 9.60
C LEU A 715 52.86 -40.36 10.76
N PHE A 716 52.30 -40.14 11.97
CA PHE A 716 51.29 -40.90 12.73
C PHE A 716 50.65 -40.05 13.88
N LEU A 717 49.41 -40.42 14.24
CA LEU A 717 48.72 -40.37 15.55
C LEU A 717 48.10 -39.07 16.11
N VAL A 718 46.76 -39.00 15.99
CA VAL A 718 45.80 -38.34 16.91
C VAL A 718 44.64 -39.33 17.13
N PRO A 719 44.12 -39.55 18.36
CA PRO A 719 42.85 -40.23 18.56
C PRO A 719 41.69 -39.24 18.71
N ALA A 720 40.57 -39.57 18.08
CA ALA A 720 39.27 -38.93 18.21
C ALA A 720 38.48 -39.54 19.39
N SER A 721 37.63 -38.74 20.04
CA SER A 721 36.62 -39.20 21.00
C SER A 721 35.23 -39.30 20.33
N PRO A 722 34.46 -40.37 20.60
CA PRO A 722 33.14 -40.58 20.02
C PRO A 722 31.99 -40.08 20.90
N MET A 723 30.89 -39.79 20.22
CA MET A 723 29.52 -39.70 20.73
C MET A 723 28.97 -41.13 20.83
N GLU A 724 28.35 -41.52 21.95
CA GLU A 724 27.44 -42.67 21.96
C GLU A 724 26.36 -42.57 23.04
N GLN A 725 25.19 -43.08 22.66
CA GLN A 725 23.90 -43.04 23.33
C GLN A 725 23.86 -43.91 24.59
N ALA A 726 23.11 -43.46 25.60
CA ALA A 726 22.39 -44.36 26.48
C ALA A 726 21.05 -43.73 26.90
N ASP A 727 20.04 -44.56 26.73
CA ASP A 727 18.61 -44.34 26.75
C ASP A 727 18.02 -44.67 28.14
N ARG A 728 16.79 -44.21 28.40
CA ARG A 728 15.82 -44.61 29.45
C ARG A 728 15.69 -43.79 30.76
N GLN A 729 14.41 -43.50 31.05
CA GLN A 729 13.77 -42.91 32.25
C GLN A 729 13.82 -41.36 32.31
N ALA A 730 12.72 -40.60 32.35
CA ALA A 730 11.34 -40.91 32.66
C ALA A 730 10.38 -39.93 31.97
N HIS A 731 9.41 -40.47 31.23
CA HIS A 731 8.08 -39.87 31.10
C HIS A 731 7.37 -40.07 32.43
N ASP A 732 7.13 -39.00 33.18
CA ASP A 732 5.89 -38.77 33.93
C ASP A 732 5.95 -37.47 34.72
N LYS A 733 4.79 -36.79 34.78
CA LYS A 733 4.42 -35.60 35.57
C LYS A 733 4.70 -34.24 34.92
N HIS A 734 3.70 -33.75 34.18
CA HIS A 734 2.93 -32.61 34.70
C HIS A 734 1.54 -32.56 34.10
N SER A 735 0.58 -33.07 34.87
CA SER A 735 -0.83 -32.71 34.79
C SER A 735 -1.35 -32.63 36.21
N GLN A 736 -2.07 -31.53 36.47
CA GLN A 736 -3.00 -31.24 37.55
C GLN A 736 -2.50 -30.72 38.92
N ALA A 737 -3.27 -29.70 39.32
CA ALA A 737 -3.50 -29.11 40.63
C ALA A 737 -2.44 -28.05 41.06
N VAL A 738 -2.82 -26.84 41.49
CA VAL A 738 -3.90 -26.53 42.44
C VAL A 738 -4.41 -25.08 42.26
N TRP A 739 -5.73 -24.97 42.36
CA TRP A 739 -6.56 -23.79 42.60
C TRP A 739 -6.22 -23.02 43.89
N ASN A 740 -6.67 -21.77 43.97
CA ASN A 740 -6.84 -20.92 45.15
C ASN A 740 -5.61 -20.16 45.64
N LEU A 741 -5.64 -18.84 45.47
CA LEU A 741 -5.59 -17.85 46.55
C LEU A 741 -6.01 -16.48 45.99
N GLY A 742 -7.32 -16.31 45.80
CA GLY A 742 -7.93 -14.99 45.76
C GLY A 742 -8.27 -14.60 47.20
N ASN A 743 -7.62 -13.55 47.71
CA ASN A 743 -8.09 -12.83 48.89
C ASN A 743 -8.38 -11.37 48.50
N PRO A 744 -9.49 -10.81 48.99
CA PRO A 744 -10.03 -9.53 48.54
C PRO A 744 -9.35 -8.36 49.26
N ILE A 745 -9.17 -7.24 48.55
CA ILE A 745 -8.85 -5.95 49.16
C ILE A 745 -10.16 -5.15 49.29
N PRO A 746 -10.42 -4.48 50.43
CA PRO A 746 -11.76 -4.14 50.86
C PRO A 746 -12.23 -2.74 50.44
N SER A 747 -13.55 -2.61 50.35
CA SER A 747 -14.30 -1.36 50.28
C SER A 747 -14.50 -0.72 51.65
N SER A 748 -14.11 0.56 51.80
CA SER A 748 -14.67 1.54 52.75
C SER A 748 -14.13 2.94 52.38
N LEU A 749 -14.95 3.84 51.81
CA LEU A 749 -15.79 4.86 52.49
C LEU A 749 -15.05 6.10 52.99
N THR A 750 -15.26 7.25 52.32
CA THR A 750 -15.63 8.61 52.82
C THR A 750 -15.23 9.65 51.75
N ALA A 751 -16.15 10.28 51.00
CA ALA A 751 -17.12 11.32 51.34
C ALA A 751 -16.49 12.63 51.86
N PHE A 752 -16.41 13.69 51.03
CA PHE A 752 -16.60 15.09 51.44
C PHE A 752 -17.03 15.99 50.26
N THR A 753 -18.34 16.30 50.27
CA THR A 753 -19.06 17.57 50.01
C THR A 753 -18.82 18.44 48.76
N SER A 754 -19.94 18.58 48.05
CA SER A 754 -20.49 19.74 47.33
C SER A 754 -20.02 21.16 47.72
N ARG A 755 -19.78 21.98 46.69
CA ARG A 755 -20.60 23.16 46.39
C ARG A 755 -20.62 23.42 44.89
#